data_AF-A0A7Y0PBE9-F1
#
_entry.id   AF-A0A7Y0PBE9-F1
#
_cell.length_a   1.000
_cell.length_b   1.000
_cell.length_c   1.000
_cell.angle_alpha   90.00
_cell.angle_beta   90.00
_cell.angle_gamma   90.00
#
_symmetry.space_group_name_H-M   'P 1'
#
loop_
_entity.id
_entity.type
_entity.pdbx_description
1 polymer ?
#
loop_
_entity_poly.entity_id
_entity_poly.type
_entity_poly.pdbx_seq_one_letter_code
_entity_poly.pdbx_strand_id
1 'polypeptide(L)'
;MPRLGHGRVITQNDIEDSRTELAEAAIRSPAAFSIARQVEAHNFDFLFPELQEDEANLLPQQGNMPELLKNLGASMVDATEEDSPIPAAYTYFGQFVDHDITLEIQQGHGSATMDQLLDPNMTPLGATEIRNALLNARTPTLDLDNVYGLPAPHDPQNGDKMKLGFNSPTQNAGVKPNTLPPGKTLDNDLPREGPNPGNIEHDRAAVIGDPRNDENTIISQLQVAFLKAHNALVDQGLPFDMARRALRQHYQHVIVYDFLKRVCDPAIVDDIAANGNSWYDPASEPLFMPLEFSVAGYRFGHSMVRGAYNFNDNFNFSGEQGTFPASLEFLFTFSALSGQLGNFDTLPQNWIIQWENIIGDSGTKARMIDTRLAAIGDKALFALKSLTGQTEQPPDAARLAVRNLLRGYRLRLPTGQAVAQALGLPALSKDDILAVAANPAQHSAIEAGGFETRTPLWFYVLAEAKRNGEGKHLGPVGSTLVAEVLIGLVRRSEDSILTQPGWQPYLPSATPGTFELADILRLAGVLGGGRAPANPISYTVRSGDTLSGIAQAQLGDANRWTQIYVLNRAIIRNPNQISVGQVFILPVKTPVGTIPKVHTVRAGDTLFDIAAAKLGNSNRWPDIWMANVTLIPNPNRLVTGQVLVLPF
;
A
#
# COMPACT_ATOMS: atom_id res chain seq x y z
N MET A 1 20.17 -4.47 2.32
CA MET A 1 19.56 -3.16 2.65
C MET A 1 19.64 -2.99 4.16
N PRO A 2 20.32 -1.93 4.63
CA PRO A 2 20.55 -1.70 6.04
C PRO A 2 19.25 -1.39 6.79
N ARG A 3 19.29 -1.52 8.13
CA ARG A 3 18.17 -1.11 9.00
C ARG A 3 17.92 0.39 8.88
N LEU A 4 16.70 0.77 8.50
CA LEU A 4 16.25 2.14 8.42
C LEU A 4 15.21 2.41 9.51
N GLY A 5 15.54 3.31 10.44
CA GLY A 5 14.57 3.79 11.43
C GLY A 5 13.52 4.71 10.79
N HIS A 6 12.35 4.80 11.42
CA HIS A 6 11.23 5.60 10.93
C HIS A 6 11.63 7.04 10.60
N GLY A 7 11.50 7.42 9.32
CA GLY A 7 11.80 8.76 8.83
C GLY A 7 13.29 9.06 8.60
N ARG A 8 14.20 8.07 8.72
CA ARG A 8 15.58 8.18 8.21
C ARG A 8 15.56 8.06 6.68
N VAL A 9 16.39 8.85 6.02
CA VAL A 9 16.49 8.83 4.55
C VAL A 9 17.66 7.96 4.11
N ILE A 10 17.50 7.28 2.96
CA ILE A 10 18.50 6.39 2.37
C ILE A 10 19.50 7.23 1.57
N THR A 11 20.79 7.03 1.83
CA THR A 11 21.88 7.69 1.09
C THR A 11 22.33 6.86 -0.11
N GLN A 12 23.00 7.50 -1.07
CA GLN A 12 23.63 6.81 -2.19
C GLN A 12 24.62 5.72 -1.77
N ASN A 13 25.35 5.93 -0.65
CA ASN A 13 26.26 4.93 -0.10
C ASN A 13 25.49 3.71 0.42
N ASP A 14 24.38 3.91 1.13
CA ASP A 14 23.52 2.81 1.62
C ASP A 14 23.04 1.93 0.44
N ILE A 15 22.86 2.51 -0.75
CA ILE A 15 22.45 1.80 -1.96
C ILE A 15 23.61 1.06 -2.60
N GLU A 16 24.80 1.66 -2.66
CA GLU A 16 26.00 1.01 -3.19
C GLU A 16 26.40 -0.20 -2.33
N ASP A 17 26.32 -0.05 -1.01
CA ASP A 17 26.48 -1.14 -0.04
C ASP A 17 25.38 -2.20 -0.25
N SER A 18 24.11 -1.79 -0.34
CA SER A 18 23.00 -2.71 -0.62
C SER A 18 23.14 -3.43 -1.96
N ARG A 19 23.65 -2.78 -3.01
CA ARG A 19 23.89 -3.39 -4.33
C ARG A 19 25.02 -4.42 -4.27
N THR A 20 26.05 -4.15 -3.48
CA THR A 20 27.15 -5.08 -3.22
C THR A 20 26.63 -6.29 -2.44
N GLU A 21 25.83 -6.09 -1.39
CA GLU A 21 25.14 -7.15 -0.64
C GLU A 21 24.18 -7.96 -1.51
N LEU A 22 23.38 -7.31 -2.37
CA LEU A 22 22.48 -7.96 -3.33
C LEU A 22 23.26 -8.80 -4.33
N ALA A 23 24.40 -8.32 -4.82
CA ALA A 23 25.29 -9.09 -5.69
C ALA A 23 25.87 -10.31 -4.95
N GLU A 24 26.27 -10.16 -3.68
CA GLU A 24 26.75 -11.28 -2.83
C GLU A 24 25.65 -12.29 -2.48
N ALA A 25 24.41 -11.84 -2.28
CA ALA A 25 23.24 -12.70 -2.09
C ALA A 25 22.88 -13.43 -3.39
N ALA A 26 22.96 -12.75 -4.54
CA ALA A 26 22.73 -13.34 -5.86
C ALA A 26 23.80 -14.38 -6.24
N ILE A 27 25.04 -14.24 -5.75
CA ILE A 27 26.10 -15.27 -5.90
C ILE A 27 25.73 -16.58 -5.20
N ARG A 28 24.84 -16.57 -4.20
CA ARG A 28 24.34 -17.78 -3.52
C ARG A 28 23.17 -18.46 -4.27
N SER A 29 22.67 -17.86 -5.36
CA SER A 29 21.65 -18.44 -6.25
C SER A 29 21.93 -18.07 -7.72
N PRO A 30 22.66 -18.91 -8.48
CA PRO A 30 23.12 -18.61 -9.85
C PRO A 30 22.02 -18.28 -10.87
N ALA A 31 20.75 -18.57 -10.58
CA ALA A 31 19.61 -18.27 -11.44
C ALA A 31 19.14 -16.80 -11.37
N ALA A 32 19.49 -16.05 -10.32
CA ALA A 32 18.91 -14.74 -10.01
C ALA A 32 19.49 -13.57 -10.84
N PHE A 33 20.69 -13.71 -11.41
CA PHE A 33 21.37 -12.59 -12.07
C PHE A 33 20.85 -12.29 -13.49
N SER A 34 20.12 -13.22 -14.13
CA SER A 34 19.63 -13.04 -15.52
C SER A 34 18.24 -12.39 -15.63
N ILE A 35 17.54 -12.18 -14.52
CA ILE A 35 16.15 -11.68 -14.48
C ILE A 35 16.01 -10.41 -13.61
N ALA A 36 17.05 -10.01 -12.88
CA ALA A 36 17.06 -8.74 -12.18
C ALA A 36 17.08 -7.59 -13.19
N ARG A 37 15.91 -7.06 -13.54
CA ARG A 37 15.79 -5.73 -14.12
C ARG A 37 16.50 -4.77 -13.17
N GLN A 38 17.40 -3.93 -13.71
CA GLN A 38 17.89 -2.79 -12.95
C GLN A 38 16.69 -2.06 -12.37
N VAL A 39 16.72 -1.79 -11.07
CA VAL A 39 15.81 -0.83 -10.45
C VAL A 39 16.19 0.53 -11.05
N GLU A 40 15.47 0.94 -12.11
CA GLU A 40 15.55 2.30 -12.62
C GLU A 40 15.00 3.22 -11.53
N ALA A 41 15.84 4.14 -11.03
CA ALA A 41 15.38 5.13 -10.09
C ALA A 41 14.50 6.14 -10.85
N HIS A 42 13.28 6.36 -10.37
CA HIS A 42 12.31 7.28 -10.96
C HIS A 42 12.35 8.63 -10.23
N ASN A 43 12.06 9.74 -10.90
CA ASN A 43 12.12 11.05 -10.22
C ASN A 43 10.91 11.25 -9.30
N PHE A 44 11.09 12.05 -8.25
CA PHE A 44 9.97 12.80 -7.68
C PHE A 44 9.76 14.07 -8.51
N ASP A 45 8.50 14.50 -8.66
CA ASP A 45 8.16 15.79 -9.26
C ASP A 45 6.89 16.36 -8.61
N PHE A 46 6.50 17.56 -9.03
CA PHE A 46 5.28 18.23 -8.62
C PHE A 46 4.11 17.77 -9.47
N LEU A 47 2.98 17.47 -8.83
CA LEU A 47 1.71 17.26 -9.53
C LEU A 47 1.22 18.55 -10.19
N PHE A 48 1.49 19.69 -9.55
CA PHE A 48 1.12 21.03 -10.02
C PHE A 48 2.36 21.92 -10.18
N PRO A 49 3.19 21.67 -11.20
CA PRO A 49 4.44 22.41 -11.39
C PRO A 49 4.24 23.91 -11.54
N GLU A 50 3.12 24.36 -12.11
CA GLU A 50 2.76 25.78 -12.27
C GLU A 50 2.55 26.51 -10.94
N LEU A 51 2.16 25.81 -9.87
CA LEU A 51 2.01 26.43 -8.55
C LEU A 51 3.36 26.85 -7.96
N GLN A 52 4.47 26.32 -8.47
CA GLN A 52 5.82 26.64 -8.01
C GLN A 52 6.32 28.00 -8.52
N GLU A 53 5.68 28.55 -9.55
CA GLU A 53 6.11 29.78 -10.24
C GLU A 53 5.62 31.06 -9.57
N ASP A 54 4.57 30.96 -8.75
CA ASP A 54 3.99 32.09 -8.02
C ASP A 54 4.17 31.90 -6.51
N GLU A 55 4.91 32.83 -5.88
CA GLU A 55 5.12 32.82 -4.44
C GLU A 55 3.83 32.92 -3.64
N ALA A 56 2.73 33.45 -4.19
CA ALA A 56 1.43 33.48 -3.52
C ALA A 56 0.89 32.08 -3.21
N ASN A 57 1.26 31.07 -4.00
CA ASN A 57 0.80 29.69 -3.84
C ASN A 57 1.56 28.92 -2.75
N LEU A 58 2.73 29.40 -2.31
CA LEU A 58 3.62 28.69 -1.38
C LEU A 58 3.42 29.13 0.07
N LEU A 59 4.26 28.72 1.02
CA LEU A 59 4.42 29.42 2.30
C LEU A 59 5.42 30.57 2.13
N PRO A 60 5.23 31.71 2.81
CA PRO A 60 6.13 32.84 2.67
C PRO A 60 7.51 32.53 3.27
N GLN A 61 8.57 32.95 2.56
CA GLN A 61 9.96 32.79 2.99
C GLN A 61 10.34 33.85 4.03
N GLN A 62 9.87 33.66 5.26
CA GLN A 62 10.21 34.52 6.40
C GLN A 62 11.23 33.84 7.31
N GLY A 63 12.14 34.61 7.91
CA GLY A 63 13.25 34.07 8.71
C GLY A 63 12.82 33.25 9.93
N ASN A 64 11.60 33.41 10.42
CA ASN A 64 11.04 32.64 11.54
C ASN A 64 10.05 31.54 11.11
N MET A 65 9.87 31.29 9.81
CA MET A 65 8.90 30.29 9.33
C MET A 65 9.17 28.87 9.87
N PRO A 66 10.42 28.37 9.95
CA PRO A 66 10.69 27.09 10.61
C PRO A 66 10.18 27.02 12.04
N GLU A 67 10.30 28.10 12.81
CA GLU A 67 9.82 28.17 14.19
C GLU A 67 8.29 28.18 14.28
N LEU A 68 7.62 28.91 13.37
CA LEU A 68 6.16 28.91 13.28
C LEU A 68 5.61 27.52 12.96
N LEU A 69 6.27 26.78 12.06
CA LEU A 69 5.92 25.39 11.73
C LEU A 69 6.20 24.42 12.88
N LYS A 70 7.29 24.60 13.63
CA LYS A 70 7.57 23.84 14.86
C LYS A 70 6.46 24.04 15.89
N ASN A 71 6.02 25.28 16.10
CA ASN A 71 4.92 25.59 17.02
C ASN A 71 3.61 24.95 16.59
N LEU A 72 3.27 25.01 15.29
CA LEU A 72 2.10 24.30 14.76
C LEU A 72 2.22 22.79 15.01
N GLY A 73 3.32 22.16 14.61
CA GLY A 73 3.53 20.72 14.78
C GLY A 73 3.51 20.26 16.23
N ALA A 74 4.08 21.05 17.15
CA ALA A 74 4.05 20.78 18.58
C ALA A 74 2.65 20.88 19.20
N SER A 75 1.74 21.64 18.58
CA SER A 75 0.36 21.81 19.05
C SER A 75 -0.60 20.71 18.58
N MET A 76 -0.20 19.85 17.63
CA MET A 76 -1.03 18.78 17.05
C MET A 76 -1.21 17.56 17.97
N VAL A 77 -1.16 17.74 19.29
CA VAL A 77 -1.28 16.67 20.29
C VAL A 77 -2.66 16.74 20.95
N ASP A 78 -3.29 15.59 21.18
CA ASP A 78 -4.46 15.51 22.07
C ASP A 78 -4.42 14.20 22.89
N ALA A 79 -4.94 14.28 24.12
CA ALA A 79 -5.15 13.16 25.02
C ALA A 79 -6.46 12.41 24.73
N THR A 80 -7.40 13.00 23.99
CA THR A 80 -8.67 12.34 23.65
C THR A 80 -8.56 11.54 22.35
N GLU A 81 -9.04 10.29 22.38
CA GLU A 81 -9.11 9.41 21.20
C GLU A 81 -10.58 9.31 20.74
N GLU A 82 -10.88 9.82 19.55
CA GLU A 82 -12.16 9.62 18.87
C GLU A 82 -12.01 8.50 17.82
N ASP A 83 -12.92 7.53 17.86
CA ASP A 83 -12.93 6.38 16.94
C ASP A 83 -13.54 6.75 15.59
N SER A 84 -12.81 6.47 14.52
CA SER A 84 -13.32 6.47 13.15
C SER A 84 -14.14 5.20 12.86
N PRO A 85 -14.93 5.15 11.76
CA PRO A 85 -15.53 3.90 11.31
C PRO A 85 -14.52 2.89 10.75
N ILE A 86 -13.26 3.29 10.52
CA ILE A 86 -12.25 2.50 9.84
C ILE A 86 -11.59 1.53 10.84
N PRO A 87 -11.49 0.22 10.55
CA PRO A 87 -10.72 -0.70 11.38
C PRO A 87 -9.24 -0.31 11.45
N ALA A 88 -8.61 -0.46 12.62
CA ALA A 88 -7.21 -0.06 12.84
C ALA A 88 -6.21 -0.76 11.91
N ALA A 89 -6.55 -1.97 11.41
CA ALA A 89 -5.73 -2.66 10.41
C ALA A 89 -5.46 -1.82 9.15
N TYR A 90 -6.39 -0.94 8.74
CA TYR A 90 -6.21 -0.13 7.54
C TYR A 90 -5.21 1.01 7.70
N THR A 91 -4.92 1.46 8.93
CA THR A 91 -3.80 2.39 9.21
C THR A 91 -2.48 1.77 8.76
N TYR A 92 -2.27 0.51 9.14
CA TYR A 92 -1.06 -0.23 8.84
C TYR A 92 -1.05 -0.79 7.41
N PHE A 93 -2.22 -1.11 6.85
CA PHE A 93 -2.31 -1.42 5.43
C PHE A 93 -1.91 -0.22 4.56
N GLY A 94 -2.31 1.00 4.92
CA GLY A 94 -1.86 2.23 4.24
C GLY A 94 -0.34 2.39 4.26
N GLN A 95 0.31 2.09 5.40
CA GLN A 95 1.77 2.05 5.50
C GLN A 95 2.40 0.93 4.66
N PHE A 96 1.80 -0.27 4.63
CA PHE A 96 2.26 -1.37 3.77
C PHE A 96 2.21 -0.99 2.28
N VAL A 97 1.17 -0.26 1.85
CA VAL A 97 1.05 0.30 0.50
C VAL A 97 2.13 1.36 0.25
N ASP A 98 2.40 2.26 1.21
CA ASP A 98 3.48 3.26 1.08
C ASP A 98 4.83 2.58 0.81
N HIS A 99 5.12 1.48 1.52
CA HIS A 99 6.36 0.73 1.35
C HIS A 99 6.48 0.02 -0.01
N ASP A 100 5.36 -0.24 -0.70
CA ASP A 100 5.37 -0.79 -2.07
C ASP A 100 5.73 0.28 -3.11
N ILE A 101 5.28 1.53 -2.92
CA ILE A 101 5.32 2.56 -3.98
C ILE A 101 6.37 3.65 -3.77
N THR A 102 6.84 3.86 -2.54
CA THR A 102 7.82 4.91 -2.23
C THR A 102 9.05 4.36 -1.53
N LEU A 103 10.23 4.72 -2.04
CA LEU A 103 11.50 4.60 -1.33
C LEU A 103 12.38 5.79 -1.72
N GLU A 104 12.40 6.83 -0.89
CA GLU A 104 13.21 8.02 -1.15
C GLU A 104 14.71 7.69 -1.08
N ILE A 105 15.41 7.96 -2.18
CA ILE A 105 16.87 7.95 -2.30
C ILE A 105 17.36 9.40 -2.31
N GLN A 106 18.34 9.70 -1.46
CA GLN A 106 19.08 10.95 -1.55
C GLN A 106 20.30 10.80 -2.45
N GLN A 107 20.34 11.58 -3.54
CA GLN A 107 21.60 11.94 -4.20
C GLN A 107 22.00 13.34 -3.74
N GLY A 108 23.11 13.45 -2.99
CA GLY A 108 23.59 14.73 -2.47
C GLY A 108 22.74 15.25 -1.29
N HIS A 109 21.82 16.19 -1.54
CA HIS A 109 21.13 16.96 -0.48
C HIS A 109 19.73 16.46 -0.07
N GLY A 110 19.12 15.51 -0.80
CA GLY A 110 17.87 14.83 -0.44
C GLY A 110 16.69 15.70 0.04
N SER A 111 15.66 15.10 0.68
CA SER A 111 14.58 15.90 1.30
C SER A 111 15.07 16.72 2.49
N ALA A 112 15.98 16.16 3.30
CA ALA A 112 16.89 16.80 4.25
C ALA A 112 17.40 15.80 5.30
N THR A 113 18.56 16.07 5.89
CA THR A 113 18.93 15.51 7.20
C THR A 113 18.15 16.18 8.33
N MET A 114 18.14 15.58 9.52
CA MET A 114 17.46 16.20 10.67
C MET A 114 18.08 17.54 11.06
N ASP A 115 19.40 17.66 10.98
CA ASP A 115 20.12 18.91 11.23
C ASP A 115 19.67 20.01 10.25
N GLN A 116 19.49 19.66 8.98
CA GLN A 116 18.99 20.59 7.96
C GLN A 116 17.53 21.01 8.20
N LEU A 117 16.66 20.07 8.60
CA LEU A 117 15.25 20.40 8.90
C LEU A 117 15.13 21.31 10.11
N LEU A 118 15.96 21.09 11.13
CA LEU A 118 15.86 21.80 12.41
C LEU A 118 16.60 23.15 12.42
N ASP A 119 17.41 23.45 11.40
CA ASP A 119 18.09 24.74 11.25
C ASP A 119 17.05 25.89 11.30
N PRO A 120 17.16 26.83 12.25
CA PRO A 120 16.25 27.96 12.35
C PRO A 120 16.26 28.86 11.11
N ASN A 121 17.33 28.82 10.31
CA ASN A 121 17.48 29.59 9.07
C ASN A 121 17.17 28.75 7.81
N MET A 122 16.59 27.56 7.96
CA MET A 122 16.24 26.70 6.83
C MET A 122 15.31 27.44 5.86
N THR A 123 15.70 27.48 4.59
CA THR A 123 14.89 28.02 3.48
C THR A 123 14.43 26.91 2.54
N PRO A 124 13.32 27.10 1.79
CA PRO A 124 12.89 26.18 0.76
C PRO A 124 13.94 26.04 -0.34
N LEU A 125 14.10 24.83 -0.86
CA LEU A 125 14.96 24.56 -2.00
C LEU A 125 14.41 25.23 -3.27
N GLY A 126 15.21 25.32 -4.33
CA GLY A 126 14.70 25.71 -5.66
C GLY A 126 13.97 24.55 -6.35
N ALA A 127 12.97 24.84 -7.20
CA ALA A 127 12.23 23.77 -7.90
C ALA A 127 13.14 22.87 -8.76
N THR A 128 14.12 23.45 -9.45
CA THR A 128 15.13 22.70 -10.22
C THR A 128 16.03 21.85 -9.31
N GLU A 129 16.37 22.35 -8.13
CA GLU A 129 17.18 21.60 -7.16
C GLU A 129 16.41 20.38 -6.64
N ILE A 130 15.13 20.56 -6.33
CA ILE A 130 14.23 19.47 -5.89
C ILE A 130 14.15 18.36 -6.93
N ARG A 131 13.86 18.70 -8.19
CA ARG A 131 13.77 17.73 -9.30
C ARG A 131 15.07 16.97 -9.54
N ASN A 132 16.22 17.58 -9.24
CA ASN A 132 17.52 16.96 -9.42
C ASN A 132 17.99 16.14 -8.20
N ALA A 133 17.42 16.38 -7.01
CA ALA A 133 17.92 15.83 -5.75
C ALA A 133 17.13 14.61 -5.23
N LEU A 134 15.90 14.40 -5.71
CA LEU A 134 14.98 13.38 -5.17
C LEU A 134 14.69 12.28 -6.19
N LEU A 135 15.12 11.06 -5.85
CA LEU A 135 14.83 9.86 -6.62
C LEU A 135 13.99 8.89 -5.78
N ASN A 136 13.04 8.21 -6.43
CA ASN A 136 12.29 7.09 -5.91
C ASN A 136 12.95 5.78 -6.38
N ALA A 137 13.39 4.95 -5.43
CA ALA A 137 13.98 3.64 -5.72
C ALA A 137 12.98 2.55 -6.07
N ARG A 138 11.68 2.80 -5.97
CA ARG A 138 10.67 1.79 -6.24
C ARG A 138 10.16 1.92 -7.66
N THR A 139 9.79 0.79 -8.23
CA THR A 139 8.91 0.78 -9.40
C THR A 139 7.60 1.44 -8.94
N PRO A 140 7.16 2.57 -9.51
CA PRO A 140 5.94 3.25 -9.07
C PRO A 140 4.71 2.51 -9.62
N THR A 141 4.60 1.22 -9.33
CA THR A 141 3.51 0.36 -9.78
C THR A 141 3.18 -0.56 -8.62
N LEU A 142 1.89 -0.67 -8.30
CA LEU A 142 1.37 -1.48 -7.19
C LEU A 142 1.51 -2.99 -7.50
N ASP A 143 2.75 -3.47 -7.44
CA ASP A 143 3.22 -4.76 -7.93
C ASP A 143 3.69 -5.70 -6.80
N LEU A 144 3.53 -5.29 -5.54
CA LEU A 144 3.99 -6.04 -4.37
C LEU A 144 5.50 -6.31 -4.38
N ASP A 145 6.28 -5.32 -4.80
CA ASP A 145 7.75 -5.39 -4.78
C ASP A 145 8.27 -5.45 -3.34
N ASN A 146 7.54 -4.91 -2.38
CA ASN A 146 7.81 -5.10 -0.95
C ASN A 146 7.66 -6.57 -0.47
N VAL A 147 6.95 -7.43 -1.22
CA VAL A 147 6.80 -8.87 -0.95
C VAL A 147 7.76 -9.71 -1.79
N TYR A 148 7.80 -9.45 -3.09
CA TYR A 148 8.49 -10.30 -4.08
C TYR A 148 9.86 -9.79 -4.50
N GLY A 149 10.17 -8.53 -4.20
CA GLY A 149 11.47 -7.94 -4.50
C GLY A 149 12.60 -8.66 -3.75
N LEU A 150 13.80 -8.61 -4.31
CA LEU A 150 14.98 -9.13 -3.62
C LEU A 150 15.23 -8.29 -2.34
N PRO A 151 15.74 -8.90 -1.24
CA PRO A 151 16.24 -10.28 -1.12
C PRO A 151 15.20 -11.33 -0.69
N ALA A 152 13.89 -11.12 -0.90
CA ALA A 152 12.86 -12.07 -0.43
C ALA A 152 13.15 -13.52 -0.89
N PRO A 153 13.34 -14.48 0.04
CA PRO A 153 13.73 -15.83 -0.32
C PRO A 153 12.50 -16.71 -0.60
N HIS A 154 12.67 -17.61 -1.56
CA HIS A 154 11.72 -18.70 -1.80
C HIS A 154 11.98 -19.85 -0.82
N ASP A 155 10.99 -20.70 -0.60
CA ASP A 155 11.12 -21.89 0.22
C ASP A 155 12.06 -22.90 -0.44
N PRO A 156 13.08 -23.43 0.27
CA PRO A 156 14.07 -24.33 -0.30
C PRO A 156 13.50 -25.70 -0.69
N GLN A 157 12.36 -26.11 -0.12
CA GLN A 157 11.69 -27.38 -0.42
C GLN A 157 10.70 -27.23 -1.58
N ASN A 158 10.14 -26.03 -1.77
CA ASN A 158 9.27 -25.73 -2.89
C ASN A 158 9.55 -24.30 -3.40
N GLY A 159 10.27 -24.21 -4.51
CA GLY A 159 10.64 -22.93 -5.12
C GLY A 159 9.46 -22.08 -5.62
N ASP A 160 8.25 -22.62 -5.69
CA ASP A 160 7.04 -21.83 -5.95
C ASP A 160 6.50 -21.14 -4.69
N LYS A 161 6.96 -21.49 -3.49
CA LYS A 161 6.53 -20.86 -2.24
C LYS A 161 7.51 -19.78 -1.78
N MET A 162 6.99 -18.79 -1.08
CA MET A 162 7.79 -17.86 -0.29
C MET A 162 8.23 -18.51 1.02
N LYS A 163 9.44 -18.20 1.48
CA LYS A 163 9.95 -18.70 2.76
C LYS A 163 9.28 -17.98 3.94
N LEU A 164 8.90 -18.73 4.96
CA LEU A 164 8.40 -18.22 6.25
C LEU A 164 9.49 -18.31 7.33
N GLY A 165 9.39 -17.45 8.34
CA GLY A 165 10.11 -17.58 9.60
C GLY A 165 9.29 -18.35 10.64
N PHE A 166 9.95 -18.69 11.74
CA PHE A 166 9.33 -19.40 12.85
C PHE A 166 9.52 -18.64 14.16
N ASN A 167 8.49 -18.66 15.00
CA ASN A 167 8.45 -17.96 16.27
C ASN A 167 9.32 -18.63 17.34
N SER A 168 9.87 -17.82 18.25
CA SER A 168 10.55 -18.32 19.45
C SER A 168 9.52 -18.74 20.52
N PRO A 169 9.72 -19.87 21.20
CA PRO A 169 8.88 -20.24 22.34
C PRO A 169 9.08 -19.25 23.50
N THR A 170 8.03 -19.04 24.29
CA THR A 170 8.08 -18.24 25.51
C THR A 170 8.33 -19.12 26.73
N GLN A 171 9.04 -18.59 27.73
CA GLN A 171 9.11 -19.24 29.03
C GLN A 171 7.72 -19.18 29.71
N ASN A 172 7.33 -20.24 30.43
CA ASN A 172 6.01 -20.37 31.05
C ASN A 172 4.84 -20.26 30.05
N ALA A 173 5.01 -20.83 28.86
CA ALA A 173 3.97 -20.95 27.84
C ALA A 173 2.72 -21.66 28.40
N GLY A 174 1.74 -20.86 28.84
CA GLY A 174 0.56 -21.37 29.56
C GLY A 174 -0.01 -20.37 30.57
N VAL A 175 0.77 -19.36 30.97
CA VAL A 175 0.32 -18.27 31.83
C VAL A 175 0.44 -16.94 31.08
N LYS A 176 -0.63 -16.14 31.04
CA LYS A 176 -0.60 -14.79 30.45
C LYS A 176 0.46 -13.92 31.14
N PRO A 177 1.23 -13.09 30.40
CA PRO A 177 1.11 -12.76 28.98
C PRO A 177 1.94 -13.66 28.06
N ASN A 178 2.29 -14.90 28.45
CA ASN A 178 3.19 -15.78 27.70
C ASN A 178 2.48 -16.89 26.92
N THR A 179 1.14 -16.84 26.77
CA THR A 179 0.40 -17.88 26.04
C THR A 179 0.56 -17.72 24.54
N LEU A 180 0.57 -18.82 23.79
CA LEU A 180 0.36 -18.77 22.34
C LEU A 180 -1.11 -18.35 22.11
N PRO A 181 -1.38 -17.27 21.34
CA PRO A 181 -2.74 -16.85 21.09
C PRO A 181 -3.55 -17.98 20.44
N PRO A 182 -4.82 -18.18 20.84
CA PRO A 182 -5.64 -19.26 20.32
C PRO A 182 -5.71 -19.29 18.79
N GLY A 183 -5.59 -20.49 18.21
CA GLY A 183 -5.67 -20.70 16.76
C GLY A 183 -4.40 -20.32 15.98
N LYS A 184 -3.32 -19.92 16.64
CA LYS A 184 -2.04 -19.60 15.99
C LYS A 184 -1.10 -20.80 15.96
N THR A 185 -0.28 -20.83 14.92
CA THR A 185 0.84 -21.75 14.69
C THR A 185 2.18 -21.05 14.93
N LEU A 186 3.31 -21.74 14.79
CA LEU A 186 4.64 -21.15 15.01
C LEU A 186 5.29 -20.58 13.75
N ASP A 187 4.62 -20.59 12.61
CA ASP A 187 5.11 -20.04 11.33
C ASP A 187 4.63 -18.59 11.12
N ASN A 188 4.57 -17.78 12.18
CA ASN A 188 4.08 -16.40 12.16
C ASN A 188 5.20 -15.37 12.39
N ASP A 189 6.41 -15.65 11.90
CA ASP A 189 7.48 -14.66 11.84
C ASP A 189 8.00 -14.52 10.40
N LEU A 190 8.72 -13.43 10.15
CA LEU A 190 9.44 -13.20 8.92
C LEU A 190 10.67 -14.12 8.83
N PRO A 191 11.11 -14.54 7.63
CA PRO A 191 12.43 -15.12 7.47
C PRO A 191 13.48 -14.09 7.91
N ARG A 192 14.39 -14.49 8.80
CA ARG A 192 15.40 -13.59 9.40
C ARG A 192 16.81 -14.13 9.24
N GLU A 193 17.77 -13.22 9.27
CA GLU A 193 19.15 -13.53 9.61
C GLU A 193 19.25 -13.97 11.07
N GLY A 194 20.36 -14.62 11.44
CA GLY A 194 20.61 -14.99 12.84
C GLY A 194 21.00 -13.78 13.71
N PRO A 195 21.07 -13.96 15.04
CA PRO A 195 21.63 -12.97 15.94
C PRO A 195 23.06 -12.55 15.54
N ASN A 196 23.28 -11.25 15.45
CA ASN A 196 24.57 -10.64 15.11
C ASN A 196 24.84 -9.39 15.96
N PRO A 197 25.05 -9.54 17.27
CA PRO A 197 25.14 -8.41 18.21
C PRO A 197 26.31 -7.44 17.91
N GLY A 198 27.27 -7.83 17.06
CA GLY A 198 28.35 -6.96 16.59
C GLY A 198 28.01 -6.11 15.37
N ASN A 199 26.89 -6.38 14.69
CA ASN A 199 26.42 -5.62 13.54
C ASN A 199 24.91 -5.42 13.62
N ILE A 200 24.50 -4.25 14.11
CA ILE A 200 23.10 -3.90 14.33
C ILE A 200 22.27 -3.98 13.04
N GLU A 201 22.85 -3.77 11.86
CA GLU A 201 22.13 -3.78 10.59
C GLU A 201 21.71 -5.19 10.16
N HIS A 202 22.49 -6.20 10.54
CA HIS A 202 22.25 -7.61 10.22
C HIS A 202 21.65 -8.42 11.38
N ASP A 203 21.72 -7.92 12.61
CA ASP A 203 21.28 -8.64 13.81
C ASP A 203 19.79 -8.99 13.78
N ARG A 204 19.41 -10.22 13.37
CA ARG A 204 18.00 -10.65 13.21
C ARG A 204 17.21 -9.84 12.17
N ALA A 205 17.92 -9.27 11.18
CA ALA A 205 17.33 -8.54 10.08
C ALA A 205 16.33 -9.41 9.30
N ALA A 206 15.18 -8.84 8.92
CA ALA A 206 14.22 -9.55 8.08
C ALA A 206 14.73 -9.65 6.64
N VAL A 207 14.65 -10.84 6.07
CA VAL A 207 15.06 -11.14 4.69
C VAL A 207 13.82 -11.12 3.81
N ILE A 208 13.38 -9.93 3.41
CA ILE A 208 12.12 -9.67 2.68
C ILE A 208 12.31 -8.54 1.65
N GLY A 209 11.34 -8.34 0.76
CA GLY A 209 11.44 -7.36 -0.34
C GLY A 209 11.48 -5.89 0.08
N ASP A 210 10.89 -5.54 1.23
CA ASP A 210 11.15 -4.26 1.90
C ASP A 210 11.47 -4.48 3.38
N PRO A 211 12.69 -4.18 3.86
CA PRO A 211 13.02 -4.34 5.27
C PRO A 211 12.19 -3.43 6.19
N ARG A 212 11.65 -2.29 5.70
CA ARG A 212 10.75 -1.42 6.48
C ARG A 212 9.46 -2.12 6.87
N ASN A 213 9.09 -3.22 6.20
CA ASN A 213 7.96 -4.04 6.64
C ASN A 213 8.21 -4.81 7.95
N ASP A 214 9.40 -4.71 8.56
CA ASP A 214 9.67 -5.18 9.93
C ASP A 214 9.76 -4.03 10.96
N GLU A 215 9.27 -2.83 10.65
CA GLU A 215 9.38 -1.65 11.53
C GLU A 215 8.50 -1.71 12.79
N ASN A 216 7.30 -2.26 12.65
CA ASN A 216 6.41 -2.55 13.76
C ASN A 216 5.68 -3.86 13.49
N THR A 217 5.19 -4.51 14.55
CA THR A 217 4.65 -5.87 14.44
C THR A 217 3.40 -5.98 13.61
N ILE A 218 2.55 -4.97 13.54
CA ILE A 218 1.34 -5.07 12.72
C ILE A 218 1.73 -5.13 11.24
N ILE A 219 2.72 -4.34 10.82
CA ILE A 219 3.27 -4.41 9.45
C ILE A 219 4.01 -5.72 9.20
N SER A 220 4.84 -6.18 10.14
CA SER A 220 5.57 -7.45 9.96
C SER A 220 4.61 -8.64 9.85
N GLN A 221 3.52 -8.61 10.60
CA GLN A 221 2.46 -9.62 10.50
C GLN A 221 1.62 -9.46 9.22
N LEU A 222 1.43 -8.25 8.66
CA LEU A 222 0.86 -8.09 7.32
C LEU A 222 1.78 -8.74 6.28
N GLN A 223 3.09 -8.47 6.34
CA GLN A 223 4.05 -9.10 5.45
C GLN A 223 3.99 -10.63 5.53
N VAL A 224 3.97 -11.21 6.74
CA VAL A 224 3.75 -12.66 6.93
C VAL A 224 2.42 -13.11 6.28
N ALA A 225 1.34 -12.35 6.45
CA ALA A 225 0.06 -12.68 5.84
C ALA A 225 0.13 -12.72 4.31
N PHE A 226 0.84 -11.78 3.66
CA PHE A 226 1.04 -11.81 2.20
C PHE A 226 1.89 -13.00 1.75
N LEU A 227 2.95 -13.36 2.48
CA LEU A 227 3.75 -14.56 2.21
C LEU A 227 2.89 -15.83 2.32
N LYS A 228 2.08 -15.93 3.38
CA LYS A 228 1.14 -17.04 3.59
C LYS A 228 0.03 -17.09 2.55
N ALA A 229 -0.53 -15.94 2.15
CA ALA A 229 -1.55 -15.87 1.11
C ALA A 229 -1.00 -16.37 -0.22
N HIS A 230 0.21 -15.98 -0.61
CA HIS A 230 0.88 -16.53 -1.78
C HIS A 230 1.06 -18.05 -1.66
N ASN A 231 1.59 -18.54 -0.54
CA ASN A 231 1.79 -19.98 -0.32
C ASN A 231 0.47 -20.76 -0.36
N ALA A 232 -0.63 -20.19 0.12
CA ALA A 232 -1.96 -20.79 0.05
C ALA A 232 -2.49 -20.88 -1.40
N LEU A 233 -2.09 -19.98 -2.30
CA LEU A 233 -2.39 -20.07 -3.72
C LEU A 233 -1.55 -21.16 -4.40
N VAL A 234 -0.29 -21.31 -4.00
CA VAL A 234 0.62 -22.37 -4.48
C VAL A 234 0.15 -23.75 -4.02
N ASP A 235 -0.30 -23.86 -2.77
CA ASP A 235 -0.92 -25.08 -2.24
C ASP A 235 -2.20 -25.48 -2.98
N GLN A 236 -2.84 -24.53 -3.67
CA GLN A 236 -3.95 -24.80 -4.56
C GLN A 236 -3.53 -25.12 -6.00
N GLY A 237 -2.25 -25.34 -6.26
CA GLY A 237 -1.70 -25.79 -7.54
C GLY A 237 -1.33 -24.68 -8.52
N LEU A 238 -1.29 -23.41 -8.09
CA LEU A 238 -0.78 -22.32 -8.92
C LEU A 238 0.75 -22.28 -8.89
N PRO A 239 1.43 -22.25 -10.05
CA PRO A 239 2.86 -21.91 -10.13
C PRO A 239 3.13 -20.51 -9.57
N PHE A 240 4.38 -20.22 -9.19
CA PHE A 240 4.80 -18.96 -8.56
C PHE A 240 4.23 -17.71 -9.26
N ASP A 241 4.47 -17.57 -10.56
CA ASP A 241 4.06 -16.37 -11.33
C ASP A 241 2.55 -16.20 -11.36
N MET A 242 1.79 -17.30 -11.41
CA MET A 242 0.33 -17.26 -11.38
C MET A 242 -0.21 -16.91 -10.00
N ALA A 243 0.40 -17.43 -8.93
CA ALA A 243 0.08 -17.08 -7.55
C ALA A 243 0.40 -15.60 -7.25
N ARG A 244 1.57 -15.13 -7.69
CA ARG A 244 2.00 -13.71 -7.62
C ARG A 244 1.03 -12.80 -8.36
N ARG A 245 0.70 -13.12 -9.61
CA ARG A 245 -0.27 -12.35 -10.41
C ARG A 245 -1.63 -12.31 -9.75
N ALA A 246 -2.14 -13.45 -9.28
CA ALA A 246 -3.43 -13.52 -8.61
C ALA A 246 -3.47 -12.67 -7.33
N LEU A 247 -2.46 -12.78 -6.46
CA LEU A 247 -2.41 -11.99 -5.22
C LEU A 247 -2.29 -10.49 -5.52
N ARG A 248 -1.46 -10.11 -6.50
CA ARG A 248 -1.29 -8.71 -6.93
C ARG A 248 -2.59 -8.08 -7.43
N GLN A 249 -3.32 -8.76 -8.31
CA GLN A 249 -4.60 -8.25 -8.82
C GLN A 249 -5.62 -8.05 -7.70
N HIS A 250 -5.64 -8.96 -6.72
CA HIS A 250 -6.54 -8.83 -5.58
C HIS A 250 -6.08 -7.76 -4.59
N TYR A 251 -4.77 -7.56 -4.43
CA TYR A 251 -4.21 -6.42 -3.70
C TYR A 251 -4.60 -5.08 -4.34
N GLN A 252 -4.52 -4.96 -5.67
CA GLN A 252 -5.00 -3.78 -6.40
C GLN A 252 -6.50 -3.55 -6.18
N HIS A 253 -7.30 -4.62 -6.14
CA HIS A 253 -8.72 -4.52 -5.83
C HIS A 253 -8.97 -4.02 -4.40
N VAL A 254 -8.24 -4.55 -3.42
CA VAL A 254 -8.29 -4.06 -2.03
C VAL A 254 -7.91 -2.58 -1.98
N ILE A 255 -6.91 -2.13 -2.73
CA ILE A 255 -6.55 -0.71 -2.76
C ILE A 255 -7.70 0.15 -3.27
N VAL A 256 -8.24 -0.15 -4.45
CA VAL A 256 -9.21 0.72 -5.13
C VAL A 256 -10.60 0.66 -4.49
N TYR A 257 -11.08 -0.54 -4.20
CA TYR A 257 -12.49 -0.77 -3.86
C TYR A 257 -12.72 -1.02 -2.37
N ASP A 258 -11.68 -1.04 -1.55
CA ASP A 258 -11.78 -1.24 -0.09
C ASP A 258 -11.02 -0.16 0.68
N PHE A 259 -9.70 -0.06 0.54
CA PHE A 259 -8.88 0.93 1.24
C PHE A 259 -9.22 2.37 0.83
N LEU A 260 -9.15 2.71 -0.46
CA LEU A 260 -9.48 4.06 -0.95
C LEU A 260 -10.93 4.44 -0.61
N LYS A 261 -11.86 3.49 -0.67
CA LYS A 261 -13.27 3.71 -0.27
C LYS A 261 -13.49 3.99 1.21
N ARG A 262 -12.54 3.59 2.06
CA ARG A 262 -12.59 3.88 3.50
C ARG A 262 -11.92 5.21 3.83
N VAL A 263 -10.79 5.50 3.19
CA VAL A 263 -9.95 6.66 3.57
C VAL A 263 -10.23 7.91 2.72
N CYS A 264 -10.78 7.78 1.52
CA CYS A 264 -11.13 8.90 0.64
C CYS A 264 -12.66 9.04 0.52
N ASP A 265 -13.12 10.16 -0.03
CA ASP A 265 -14.50 10.31 -0.50
C ASP A 265 -14.81 9.24 -1.58
N PRO A 266 -15.77 8.33 -1.33
CA PRO A 266 -16.09 7.27 -2.27
C PRO A 266 -16.48 7.77 -3.66
N ALA A 267 -17.14 8.92 -3.78
CA ALA A 267 -17.59 9.45 -5.07
C ALA A 267 -16.41 9.85 -5.95
N ILE A 268 -15.36 10.45 -5.37
CA ILE A 268 -14.13 10.79 -6.08
C ILE A 268 -13.41 9.52 -6.54
N VAL A 269 -13.34 8.50 -5.68
CA VAL A 269 -12.72 7.21 -6.04
C VAL A 269 -13.49 6.51 -7.17
N ASP A 270 -14.84 6.51 -7.13
CA ASP A 270 -15.67 5.92 -8.20
C ASP A 270 -15.47 6.63 -9.53
N ASP A 271 -15.45 7.97 -9.50
CA ASP A 271 -15.27 8.78 -10.69
C ASP A 271 -13.91 8.51 -11.36
N ILE A 272 -12.81 8.56 -10.60
CA ILE A 272 -11.47 8.31 -11.14
C ILE A 272 -11.33 6.85 -11.62
N ALA A 273 -11.86 5.88 -10.87
CA ALA A 273 -11.81 4.48 -11.28
C ALA A 273 -12.56 4.23 -12.60
N ALA A 274 -13.74 4.83 -12.77
CA ALA A 274 -14.58 4.66 -13.95
C ALA A 274 -14.14 5.51 -15.16
N ASN A 275 -13.90 6.81 -14.94
CA ASN A 275 -13.68 7.80 -15.99
C ASN A 275 -12.19 8.08 -16.27
N GLY A 276 -11.32 7.65 -15.36
CA GLY A 276 -9.88 7.83 -15.48
C GLY A 276 -9.35 9.02 -14.69
N ASN A 277 -8.03 9.05 -14.63
CA ASN A 277 -7.28 10.11 -13.99
C ASN A 277 -7.44 11.43 -14.73
N SER A 278 -7.66 12.52 -13.98
CA SER A 278 -7.72 13.87 -14.52
C SER A 278 -6.41 14.63 -14.31
N TRP A 279 -5.67 14.31 -13.24
CA TRP A 279 -4.52 15.09 -12.79
C TRP A 279 -3.20 14.32 -12.86
N TYR A 280 -3.22 13.04 -12.55
CA TYR A 280 -2.02 12.20 -12.63
C TYR A 280 -2.03 11.38 -13.92
N ASP A 281 -1.07 11.58 -14.81
CA ASP A 281 -0.99 10.81 -16.06
C ASP A 281 -0.29 9.46 -15.84
N PRO A 282 -1.02 8.33 -15.81
CA PRO A 282 -0.42 7.00 -15.64
C PRO A 282 0.41 6.56 -16.85
N ALA A 283 0.27 7.22 -18.01
CA ALA A 283 1.03 6.92 -19.22
C ALA A 283 2.27 7.83 -19.39
N SER A 284 2.53 8.73 -18.43
CA SER A 284 3.68 9.63 -18.47
C SER A 284 5.01 8.87 -18.53
N GLU A 285 5.94 9.40 -19.33
CA GLU A 285 7.31 8.90 -19.46
C GLU A 285 8.28 10.09 -19.38
N PRO A 286 9.15 10.19 -18.35
CA PRO A 286 9.28 9.23 -17.25
C PRO A 286 8.10 9.31 -16.27
N LEU A 287 7.69 8.15 -15.76
CA LEU A 287 6.77 8.07 -14.61
C LEU A 287 7.43 8.68 -13.37
N PHE A 288 6.66 9.39 -12.56
CA PHE A 288 7.15 10.04 -11.33
C PHE A 288 6.19 9.84 -10.15
N MET A 289 6.72 10.01 -8.93
CA MET A 289 5.94 10.04 -7.71
C MET A 289 5.69 11.50 -7.28
N PRO A 290 4.44 11.97 -7.17
CA PRO A 290 4.20 13.38 -6.82
C PRO A 290 4.57 13.73 -5.37
N LEU A 291 5.15 14.92 -5.19
CA LEU A 291 5.52 15.44 -3.86
C LEU A 291 4.29 15.79 -3.01
N GLU A 292 3.27 16.38 -3.63
CA GLU A 292 1.99 16.72 -2.98
C GLU A 292 1.32 15.46 -2.43
N PHE A 293 1.46 14.32 -3.11
CA PHE A 293 1.03 13.01 -2.61
C PHE A 293 1.95 12.50 -1.50
N SER A 294 3.25 12.32 -1.75
CA SER A 294 4.16 11.59 -0.85
C SER A 294 4.56 12.33 0.43
N VAL A 295 4.51 13.66 0.42
CA VAL A 295 4.95 14.52 1.54
C VAL A 295 3.76 15.16 2.28
N ALA A 296 2.57 15.20 1.67
CA ALA A 296 1.37 15.73 2.31
C ALA A 296 0.17 14.80 2.23
N GLY A 297 -0.36 14.56 1.03
CA GLY A 297 -1.61 13.83 0.80
C GLY A 297 -1.63 12.49 1.52
N TYR A 298 -0.64 11.62 1.28
CA TYR A 298 -0.55 10.27 1.82
C TYR A 298 0.00 10.18 3.26
N ARG A 299 0.28 11.33 3.90
CA ARG A 299 0.74 11.41 5.30
C ARG A 299 -0.43 11.49 6.29
N PHE A 300 -1.67 11.32 5.84
CA PHE A 300 -2.86 11.29 6.68
C PHE A 300 -2.86 10.13 7.69
N GLY A 301 -2.23 9.00 7.35
CA GLY A 301 -2.21 7.81 8.19
C GLY A 301 -1.65 8.05 9.60
N HIS A 302 -0.81 9.08 9.79
CA HIS A 302 -0.26 9.44 11.09
C HIS A 302 -1.33 9.86 12.12
N SER A 303 -2.45 10.47 11.69
CA SER A 303 -3.54 10.83 12.61
C SER A 303 -4.41 9.64 13.00
N MET A 304 -4.39 8.57 12.19
CA MET A 304 -5.19 7.34 12.39
C MET A 304 -4.59 6.41 13.45
N VAL A 305 -3.32 6.59 13.82
CA VAL A 305 -2.58 5.73 14.75
C VAL A 305 -3.03 5.96 16.20
N ARG A 306 -3.30 4.88 16.94
CA ARG A 306 -3.63 4.91 18.37
C ARG A 306 -2.41 4.80 19.29
N GLY A 307 -2.56 5.25 20.53
CA GLY A 307 -1.55 5.05 21.58
C GLY A 307 -1.45 3.61 22.09
N ALA A 308 -2.53 2.83 21.99
CA ALA A 308 -2.57 1.42 22.39
C ALA A 308 -3.64 0.62 21.62
N TYR A 309 -3.50 -0.71 21.62
CA TYR A 309 -4.33 -1.62 20.84
C TYR A 309 -4.79 -2.84 21.65
N ASN A 310 -6.00 -3.30 21.32
CA ASN A 310 -6.42 -4.66 21.63
C ASN A 310 -5.77 -5.58 20.59
N PHE A 311 -4.64 -6.20 20.94
CA PHE A 311 -3.75 -6.82 19.96
C PHE A 311 -3.90 -8.35 19.91
N ASN A 312 -3.96 -9.00 21.08
CA ASN A 312 -4.24 -10.44 21.22
C ASN A 312 -4.66 -10.78 22.66
N ASP A 313 -4.87 -12.06 22.96
CA ASP A 313 -5.29 -12.57 24.27
C ASP A 313 -4.30 -12.29 25.43
N ASN A 314 -3.04 -12.00 25.12
CA ASN A 314 -2.03 -11.54 26.09
C ASN A 314 -2.04 -10.02 26.23
N PHE A 315 -2.15 -9.31 25.11
CA PHE A 315 -2.02 -7.86 25.03
C PHE A 315 -3.34 -7.20 24.65
N ASN A 316 -4.20 -6.94 25.65
CA ASN A 316 -5.55 -6.41 25.46
C ASN A 316 -6.03 -5.51 26.62
N PHE A 317 -7.21 -4.92 26.44
CA PHE A 317 -7.85 -4.02 27.41
C PHE A 317 -8.73 -4.74 28.46
N SER A 318 -8.68 -6.07 28.58
CA SER A 318 -9.60 -6.80 29.46
C SER A 318 -9.35 -6.55 30.96
N GLY A 319 -8.11 -6.27 31.34
CA GLY A 319 -7.70 -6.13 32.75
C GLY A 319 -7.67 -7.47 33.50
N GLU A 320 -7.80 -8.60 32.81
CA GLU A 320 -7.57 -9.93 33.39
C GLU A 320 -6.13 -10.07 33.89
N GLN A 321 -5.91 -10.95 34.87
CA GLN A 321 -4.59 -11.19 35.44
C GLN A 321 -3.57 -11.56 34.33
N GLY A 322 -2.50 -10.78 34.25
CA GLY A 322 -1.44 -10.99 33.26
C GLY A 322 -1.74 -10.40 31.88
N THR A 323 -2.81 -9.62 31.71
CA THR A 323 -3.09 -8.87 30.47
C THR A 323 -2.82 -7.37 30.65
N PHE A 324 -2.42 -6.73 29.56
CA PHE A 324 -2.28 -5.28 29.44
C PHE A 324 -2.30 -4.90 27.96
N PRO A 325 -2.77 -3.70 27.56
CA PRO A 325 -2.87 -3.39 26.13
C PRO A 325 -1.50 -3.31 25.47
N ALA A 326 -1.44 -3.64 24.17
CA ALA A 326 -0.24 -3.40 23.38
C ALA A 326 -0.12 -1.89 23.15
N SER A 327 0.73 -1.22 23.92
CA SER A 327 1.07 0.17 23.64
C SER A 327 1.74 0.27 22.27
N LEU A 328 1.69 1.45 21.66
CA LEU A 328 2.39 1.70 20.41
C LEU A 328 3.90 1.43 20.55
N GLU A 329 4.49 1.77 21.70
CA GLU A 329 5.90 1.44 22.01
C GLU A 329 6.16 -0.08 22.00
N PHE A 330 5.23 -0.89 22.52
CA PHE A 330 5.35 -2.34 22.43
C PHE A 330 5.29 -2.83 20.99
N LEU A 331 4.46 -2.26 20.12
CA LEU A 331 4.43 -2.67 18.71
C LEU A 331 5.76 -2.40 17.96
N PHE A 332 6.49 -1.35 18.33
CA PHE A 332 7.85 -1.12 17.82
C PHE A 332 8.86 -2.09 18.45
N THR A 333 8.72 -2.38 19.75
CA THR A 333 9.57 -3.34 20.46
C THR A 333 9.42 -4.76 19.93
N PHE A 334 8.20 -5.13 19.54
CA PHE A 334 7.82 -6.44 19.03
C PHE A 334 8.24 -6.67 17.55
N SER A 335 9.30 -5.97 17.13
CA SER A 335 9.87 -6.04 15.79
C SER A 335 11.40 -6.05 15.89
N ALA A 336 12.11 -6.58 14.90
CA ALA A 336 13.57 -6.55 14.96
C ALA A 336 14.13 -5.21 14.48
N LEU A 337 13.53 -4.60 13.46
CA LEU A 337 14.02 -3.34 12.89
C LEU A 337 14.07 -2.20 13.91
N SER A 338 12.99 -2.02 14.68
CA SER A 338 12.87 -0.91 15.64
C SER A 338 13.14 -1.31 17.09
N GLY A 339 13.05 -2.61 17.41
CA GLY A 339 13.00 -3.11 18.79
C GLY A 339 13.96 -4.24 19.12
N GLN A 340 14.69 -4.78 18.14
CA GLN A 340 15.59 -5.94 18.31
C GLN A 340 14.92 -7.14 19.01
N LEU A 341 13.60 -7.28 18.88
CA LEU A 341 12.81 -8.36 19.46
C LEU A 341 13.03 -8.58 20.97
N GLY A 342 13.39 -7.56 21.76
CA GLY A 342 13.52 -7.69 23.22
C GLY A 342 14.40 -8.85 23.72
N ASN A 343 15.51 -9.14 23.02
CA ASN A 343 16.47 -10.25 23.23
C ASN A 343 16.07 -11.65 22.73
N PHE A 344 14.97 -11.80 22.00
CA PHE A 344 14.64 -13.06 21.35
C PHE A 344 15.30 -13.19 19.97
N ASP A 345 15.59 -14.42 19.54
CA ASP A 345 16.17 -14.69 18.21
C ASP A 345 15.17 -14.42 17.08
N THR A 346 13.89 -14.71 17.33
CA THR A 346 12.76 -14.55 16.40
C THR A 346 11.53 -14.05 17.17
N LEU A 347 10.45 -13.67 16.47
CA LEU A 347 9.24 -13.14 17.10
C LEU A 347 8.70 -14.13 18.14
N PRO A 348 8.59 -13.76 19.42
CA PRO A 348 8.01 -14.58 20.46
C PRO A 348 6.57 -15.00 20.15
N GLN A 349 6.22 -16.24 20.45
CA GLN A 349 4.90 -16.79 20.13
C GLN A 349 3.72 -16.06 20.78
N ASN A 350 3.93 -15.38 21.91
CA ASN A 350 2.91 -14.57 22.57
C ASN A 350 2.68 -13.21 21.89
N TRP A 351 3.57 -12.77 21.01
CA TRP A 351 3.50 -11.49 20.28
C TRP A 351 2.82 -11.63 18.91
N ILE A 352 2.28 -12.80 18.58
CA ILE A 352 1.53 -13.01 17.34
C ILE A 352 0.20 -12.26 17.41
N ILE A 353 -0.13 -11.50 16.38
CA ILE A 353 -1.36 -10.72 16.32
C ILE A 353 -2.60 -11.60 16.15
N GLN A 354 -3.71 -11.25 16.80
CA GLN A 354 -5.05 -11.77 16.47
C GLN A 354 -5.80 -10.72 15.65
N TRP A 355 -5.88 -10.95 14.34
CA TRP A 355 -6.41 -9.97 13.38
C TRP A 355 -7.86 -9.59 13.67
N GLU A 356 -8.65 -10.50 14.23
CA GLU A 356 -10.04 -10.29 14.67
C GLU A 356 -10.18 -9.10 15.63
N ASN A 357 -9.12 -8.77 16.37
CA ASN A 357 -9.14 -7.68 17.36
C ASN A 357 -8.90 -6.30 16.74
N ILE A 358 -8.45 -6.22 15.49
CA ILE A 358 -8.11 -4.94 14.81
C ILE A 358 -8.71 -4.79 13.41
N ILE A 359 -9.39 -5.81 12.90
CA ILE A 359 -10.14 -5.79 11.64
C ILE A 359 -11.63 -6.06 11.88
N GLY A 360 -12.48 -5.68 10.92
CA GLY A 360 -13.92 -5.89 10.98
C GLY A 360 -14.65 -4.89 11.88
N ASP A 361 -15.96 -5.12 12.03
CA ASP A 361 -16.85 -4.15 12.69
C ASP A 361 -16.63 -4.07 14.20
N SER A 362 -16.31 -5.18 14.85
CA SER A 362 -16.05 -5.26 16.29
C SER A 362 -14.59 -5.05 16.68
N GLY A 363 -13.67 -4.99 15.71
CA GLY A 363 -12.26 -4.76 15.95
C GLY A 363 -11.98 -3.32 16.39
N THR A 364 -10.81 -3.13 17.02
CA THR A 364 -10.26 -1.81 17.36
C THR A 364 -10.31 -0.90 16.13
N LYS A 365 -10.85 0.31 16.30
CA LYS A 365 -10.95 1.29 15.22
C LYS A 365 -9.69 2.16 15.12
N ALA A 366 -9.41 2.68 13.95
CA ALA A 366 -8.45 3.76 13.78
C ALA A 366 -8.99 5.05 14.40
N ARG A 367 -8.10 5.97 14.76
CA ARG A 367 -8.50 7.35 15.09
C ARG A 367 -9.05 8.07 13.86
N MET A 368 -9.78 9.16 14.09
CA MET A 368 -10.20 10.08 13.04
C MET A 368 -9.03 10.65 12.23
N ILE A 369 -9.29 10.98 10.98
CA ILE A 369 -8.41 11.77 10.12
C ILE A 369 -8.64 13.26 10.44
N ASP A 370 -7.85 13.81 11.34
CA ASP A 370 -7.97 15.21 11.76
C ASP A 370 -6.62 15.83 12.17
N THR A 371 -6.67 17.06 12.68
CA THR A 371 -5.50 17.88 13.07
C THR A 371 -4.83 17.42 14.38
N ARG A 372 -5.22 16.25 14.92
CA ARG A 372 -4.73 15.67 16.18
C ARG A 372 -3.97 14.37 15.93
N LEU A 373 -2.86 14.21 16.64
CA LEU A 373 -2.08 12.97 16.69
C LEU A 373 -2.15 12.35 18.09
N ALA A 374 -2.00 11.02 18.17
CA ALA A 374 -1.97 10.34 19.45
C ALA A 374 -0.77 10.75 20.31
N ALA A 375 -1.03 10.92 21.61
CA ALA A 375 0.00 11.14 22.60
C ALA A 375 0.57 9.80 23.12
N ILE A 376 1.89 9.74 23.26
CA ILE A 376 2.61 8.69 24.00
C ILE A 376 3.34 9.40 25.15
N GLY A 377 2.78 9.33 26.36
CA GLY A 377 3.20 10.19 27.47
C GLY A 377 2.93 11.67 27.17
N ASP A 378 3.91 12.54 27.41
CA ASP A 378 3.79 14.00 27.20
C ASP A 378 4.07 14.45 25.75
N LYS A 379 4.18 13.52 24.79
CA LYS A 379 4.60 13.80 23.40
C LYS A 379 3.60 13.23 22.40
N ALA A 380 3.24 13.99 21.36
CA ALA A 380 2.56 13.44 20.18
C ALA A 380 3.41 12.36 19.50
N LEU A 381 2.76 11.55 18.65
CA LEU A 381 3.32 10.40 17.94
C LEU A 381 4.83 10.51 17.80
N PHE A 382 5.47 9.54 18.45
CA PHE A 382 6.90 9.31 18.54
C PHE A 382 7.69 10.21 19.51
N ALA A 383 8.29 9.55 20.50
CA ALA A 383 9.63 9.88 20.94
C ALA A 383 10.60 9.10 20.05
N LEU A 384 10.73 9.48 18.77
CA LEU A 384 11.47 8.69 17.76
C LEU A 384 12.80 8.23 18.34
N LYS A 385 13.09 6.94 18.17
CA LYS A 385 14.32 6.34 18.65
C LYS A 385 15.32 6.25 17.49
N SER A 386 16.60 6.46 17.78
CA SER A 386 17.70 6.17 16.88
C SER A 386 17.77 4.65 16.63
N LEU A 387 18.64 4.23 15.70
CA LEU A 387 18.90 2.80 15.44
C LEU A 387 19.36 2.01 16.68
N THR A 388 19.84 2.70 17.72
CA THR A 388 20.25 2.08 18.99
C THR A 388 19.17 2.17 20.08
N GLY A 389 17.94 2.57 19.72
CA GLY A 389 16.81 2.65 20.64
C GLY A 389 16.79 3.90 21.53
N GLN A 390 17.67 4.89 21.30
CA GLN A 390 17.74 6.13 22.10
C GLN A 390 16.80 7.20 21.56
N THR A 391 16.09 7.92 22.42
CA THR A 391 15.23 9.03 21.97
C THR A 391 16.06 10.08 21.23
N GLU A 392 15.64 10.40 20.01
CA GLU A 392 16.23 11.41 19.15
C GLU A 392 16.25 12.78 19.85
N GLN A 393 17.36 13.49 19.68
CA GLN A 393 17.58 14.83 20.22
C GLN A 393 17.91 15.81 19.08
N PRO A 394 17.52 17.09 19.18
CA PRO A 394 16.74 17.71 20.27
C PRO A 394 15.26 17.24 20.29
N PRO A 395 14.43 17.59 21.29
CA PRO A 395 13.04 17.10 21.40
C PRO A 395 12.18 17.29 20.15
N ASP A 396 12.42 18.33 19.37
CA ASP A 396 11.74 18.56 18.09
C ASP A 396 12.12 17.55 17.02
N ALA A 397 13.36 17.02 17.06
CA ALA A 397 13.75 15.87 16.25
C ALA A 397 12.87 14.67 16.57
N ALA A 398 12.36 14.51 17.78
CA ALA A 398 11.51 13.37 18.09
C ALA A 398 10.08 13.50 17.53
N ARG A 399 9.60 14.72 17.19
CA ARG A 399 8.20 15.01 16.84
C ARG A 399 7.92 14.85 15.34
N LEU A 400 7.11 13.87 14.98
CA LEU A 400 6.77 13.58 13.58
C LEU A 400 6.07 14.75 12.85
N ALA A 401 5.10 15.40 13.52
CA ALA A 401 4.38 16.53 12.92
C ALA A 401 5.31 17.67 12.52
N VAL A 402 6.28 17.98 13.40
CA VAL A 402 7.31 18.99 13.15
C VAL A 402 8.15 18.62 11.93
N ARG A 403 8.65 17.37 11.88
CA ARG A 403 9.40 16.87 10.72
C ARG A 403 8.62 17.00 9.42
N ASN A 404 7.34 16.62 9.41
CA ASN A 404 6.52 16.62 8.19
C ASN A 404 6.25 18.06 7.69
N LEU A 405 5.91 18.98 8.60
CA LEU A 405 5.69 20.39 8.26
C LEU A 405 6.96 21.06 7.72
N LEU A 406 8.10 20.85 8.38
CA LEU A 406 9.39 21.39 7.94
C LEU A 406 9.81 20.81 6.59
N ARG A 407 9.62 19.50 6.38
CA ARG A 407 9.91 18.85 5.09
C ARG A 407 9.02 19.40 3.98
N GLY A 408 7.72 19.58 4.23
CA GLY A 408 6.81 20.20 3.26
C GLY A 408 7.22 21.61 2.87
N TYR A 409 7.63 22.42 3.85
CA TYR A 409 8.14 23.77 3.60
C TYR A 409 9.45 23.75 2.79
N ARG A 410 10.42 22.90 3.18
CA ARG A 410 11.70 22.78 2.49
C ARG A 410 11.53 22.35 1.03
N LEU A 411 10.58 21.46 0.76
CA LEU A 411 10.27 20.94 -0.57
C LEU A 411 9.28 21.81 -1.35
N ARG A 412 9.05 23.06 -0.91
CA ARG A 412 8.18 24.03 -1.58
C ARG A 412 6.76 23.49 -1.87
N LEU A 413 6.18 22.72 -0.96
CA LEU A 413 4.80 22.29 -1.16
C LEU A 413 3.89 23.52 -1.25
N PRO A 414 2.95 23.56 -2.23
CA PRO A 414 1.95 24.60 -2.30
C PRO A 414 1.05 24.59 -1.07
N THR A 415 0.37 25.69 -0.80
CA THR A 415 -0.66 25.76 0.25
C THR A 415 -1.87 24.93 -0.14
N GLY A 416 -2.63 24.48 0.86
CA GLY A 416 -3.86 23.73 0.60
C GLY A 416 -4.89 24.52 -0.21
N GLN A 417 -4.99 25.82 0.01
CA GLN A 417 -5.86 26.71 -0.78
C GLN A 417 -5.44 26.74 -2.26
N ALA A 418 -4.14 26.85 -2.54
CA ALA A 418 -3.62 26.86 -3.91
C ALA A 418 -3.90 25.54 -4.63
N VAL A 419 -3.72 24.40 -3.95
CA VAL A 419 -4.05 23.08 -4.52
C VAL A 419 -5.55 22.93 -4.75
N ALA A 420 -6.39 23.34 -3.80
CA ALA A 420 -7.85 23.33 -3.97
C ALA A 420 -8.26 24.13 -5.21
N GLN A 421 -7.70 25.32 -5.39
CA GLN A 421 -7.96 26.16 -6.55
C GLN A 421 -7.50 25.50 -7.87
N ALA A 422 -6.30 24.92 -7.90
CA ALA A 422 -5.77 24.21 -9.09
C ALA A 422 -6.68 23.04 -9.48
N LEU A 423 -7.20 22.31 -8.49
CA LEU A 423 -8.15 21.21 -8.68
C LEU A 423 -9.57 21.67 -9.06
N GLY A 424 -9.86 22.97 -9.01
CA GLY A 424 -11.21 23.50 -9.20
C GLY A 424 -12.18 23.17 -8.06
N LEU A 425 -11.65 22.91 -6.86
CA LEU A 425 -12.40 22.55 -5.66
C LEU A 425 -12.60 23.75 -4.72
N PRO A 426 -13.67 23.79 -3.91
CA PRO A 426 -13.84 24.82 -2.89
C PRO A 426 -12.73 24.75 -1.85
N ALA A 427 -11.98 25.85 -1.69
CA ALA A 427 -10.99 25.96 -0.64
C ALA A 427 -11.65 26.22 0.74
N LEU A 428 -11.06 25.67 1.81
CA LEU A 428 -11.45 26.02 3.18
C LEU A 428 -11.21 27.51 3.43
N SER A 429 -12.21 28.16 4.03
CA SER A 429 -12.08 29.55 4.43
C SER A 429 -11.19 29.70 5.67
N LYS A 430 -10.77 30.94 5.95
CA LYS A 430 -10.08 31.29 7.20
C LYS A 430 -10.83 30.79 8.43
N ASP A 431 -12.13 31.00 8.48
CA ASP A 431 -12.95 30.61 9.62
C ASP A 431 -13.06 29.08 9.74
N ASP A 432 -13.07 28.36 8.61
CA ASP A 432 -13.04 26.90 8.62
C ASP A 432 -11.71 26.37 9.21
N ILE A 433 -10.57 26.94 8.81
CA ILE A 433 -9.24 26.53 9.33
C ILE A 433 -9.11 26.80 10.83
N LEU A 434 -9.61 27.95 11.31
CA LEU A 434 -9.57 28.27 12.74
C LEU A 434 -10.53 27.38 13.55
N ALA A 435 -11.71 27.06 13.00
CA ALA A 435 -12.72 26.25 13.68
C ALA A 435 -12.30 24.78 13.88
N VAL A 436 -11.39 24.25 13.06
CA VAL A 436 -10.86 22.88 13.21
C VAL A 436 -9.63 22.78 14.10
N ALA A 437 -9.19 23.89 14.70
CA ALA A 437 -8.10 23.86 15.66
C ALA A 437 -8.45 22.96 16.85
N ALA A 438 -7.62 21.96 17.10
CA ALA A 438 -7.83 20.95 18.13
C ALA A 438 -7.79 21.49 19.55
N ASN A 439 -7.03 22.56 19.78
CA ASN A 439 -6.81 23.16 21.09
C ASN A 439 -6.39 24.63 20.95
N PRO A 440 -6.43 25.43 22.05
CA PRO A 440 -6.06 26.85 22.00
C PRO A 440 -4.62 27.12 21.54
N ALA A 441 -3.68 26.21 21.82
CA ALA A 441 -2.30 26.35 21.37
C ALA A 441 -2.19 26.19 19.85
N GLN A 442 -2.94 25.25 19.26
CA GLN A 442 -3.02 25.07 17.81
C GLN A 442 -3.70 26.25 17.13
N HIS A 443 -4.78 26.77 17.71
CA HIS A 443 -5.42 28.00 17.20
C HIS A 443 -4.42 29.17 17.18
N SER A 444 -3.72 29.38 18.29
CA SER A 444 -2.71 30.45 18.40
C SER A 444 -1.55 30.25 17.40
N ALA A 445 -1.11 29.00 17.18
CA ALA A 445 -0.05 28.69 16.23
C ALA A 445 -0.50 28.90 14.77
N ILE A 446 -1.76 28.62 14.44
CA ILE A 446 -2.34 28.92 13.13
C ILE A 446 -2.30 30.42 12.86
N GLU A 447 -2.83 31.23 13.79
CA GLU A 447 -2.89 32.69 13.64
C GLU A 447 -1.48 33.31 13.59
N ALA A 448 -0.58 32.88 14.47
CA ALA A 448 0.79 33.38 14.51
C ALA A 448 1.56 33.09 13.21
N GLY A 449 1.24 31.97 12.55
CA GLY A 449 1.84 31.58 11.28
C GLY A 449 1.19 32.21 10.04
N GLY A 450 0.03 32.87 10.19
CA GLY A 450 -0.82 33.24 9.04
C GLY A 450 -1.37 32.03 8.29
N PHE A 451 -1.40 30.86 8.94
CA PHE A 451 -1.76 29.58 8.33
C PHE A 451 -3.26 29.46 8.09
N GLU A 452 -4.09 30.38 8.59
CA GLU A 452 -5.52 30.40 8.29
C GLU A 452 -5.83 30.84 6.86
N THR A 453 -4.87 31.46 6.17
CA THR A 453 -5.00 31.84 4.75
C THR A 453 -3.94 31.22 3.84
N ARG A 454 -2.78 30.82 4.41
CA ARG A 454 -1.71 30.09 3.70
C ARG A 454 -1.40 28.81 4.45
N THR A 455 -2.30 27.83 4.39
CA THR A 455 -2.20 26.62 5.21
C THR A 455 -1.19 25.63 4.62
N PRO A 456 -0.23 25.09 5.40
CA PRO A 456 0.64 24.00 4.94
C PRO A 456 -0.19 22.81 4.44
N LEU A 457 0.13 22.26 3.25
CA LEU A 457 -0.73 21.28 2.56
C LEU A 457 -1.13 20.08 3.42
N TRP A 458 -0.18 19.49 4.17
CA TRP A 458 -0.49 18.35 5.04
C TRP A 458 -1.49 18.72 6.13
N PHE A 459 -1.31 19.87 6.79
CA PHE A 459 -2.25 20.35 7.80
C PHE A 459 -3.61 20.65 7.17
N TYR A 460 -3.64 21.25 5.98
CA TYR A 460 -4.87 21.52 5.25
C TYR A 460 -5.66 20.25 4.95
N VAL A 461 -5.01 19.18 4.48
CA VAL A 461 -5.66 17.89 4.20
C VAL A 461 -6.33 17.32 5.45
N LEU A 462 -5.69 17.44 6.62
CA LEU A 462 -6.26 17.01 7.90
C LEU A 462 -7.41 17.91 8.37
N ALA A 463 -7.25 19.23 8.21
CA ALA A 463 -8.30 20.22 8.47
C ALA A 463 -9.54 19.97 7.61
N GLU A 464 -9.34 19.68 6.32
CA GLU A 464 -10.39 19.38 5.35
C GLU A 464 -11.11 18.07 5.67
N ALA A 465 -10.38 17.04 6.05
CA ALA A 465 -10.96 15.79 6.53
C ALA A 465 -11.87 16.01 7.75
N LYS A 466 -11.42 16.80 8.73
CA LYS A 466 -12.24 17.16 9.90
C LYS A 466 -13.46 17.98 9.51
N ARG A 467 -13.30 18.97 8.63
CA ARG A 467 -14.36 19.92 8.27
C ARG A 467 -15.44 19.28 7.39
N ASN A 468 -15.05 18.52 6.38
CA ASN A 468 -15.95 18.03 5.34
C ASN A 468 -16.42 16.60 5.59
N GLY A 469 -15.57 15.76 6.22
CA GLY A 469 -15.85 14.35 6.49
C GLY A 469 -16.01 14.02 7.97
N GLU A 470 -16.05 15.02 8.87
CA GLU A 470 -16.00 14.85 10.34
C GLU A 470 -14.77 14.04 10.83
N GLY A 471 -13.76 13.90 9.98
CA GLY A 471 -12.58 13.06 10.19
C GLY A 471 -12.79 11.57 9.88
N LYS A 472 -13.94 11.18 9.31
CA LYS A 472 -14.23 9.77 8.97
C LYS A 472 -13.53 9.31 7.69
N HIS A 473 -13.20 10.24 6.80
CA HIS A 473 -12.43 10.07 5.56
C HIS A 473 -11.77 11.41 5.19
N LEU A 474 -10.88 11.40 4.21
CA LEU A 474 -10.26 12.60 3.63
C LEU A 474 -11.29 13.50 2.97
N GLY A 475 -11.05 14.82 3.01
CA GLY A 475 -11.82 15.78 2.24
C GLY A 475 -11.53 15.74 0.73
N PRO A 476 -12.16 16.60 -0.08
CA PRO A 476 -12.03 16.60 -1.53
C PRO A 476 -10.59 16.72 -2.06
N VAL A 477 -9.78 17.65 -1.54
CA VAL A 477 -8.38 17.81 -1.96
C VAL A 477 -7.57 16.57 -1.57
N GLY A 478 -7.66 16.16 -0.30
CA GLY A 478 -6.94 14.97 0.18
C GLY A 478 -7.29 13.71 -0.59
N SER A 479 -8.58 13.50 -0.84
CA SER A 479 -9.11 12.36 -1.61
C SER A 479 -8.63 12.37 -3.05
N THR A 480 -8.65 13.53 -3.71
CA THR A 480 -8.20 13.66 -5.10
C THR A 480 -6.71 13.35 -5.22
N LEU A 481 -5.86 13.95 -4.37
CA LEU A 481 -4.41 13.69 -4.38
C LEU A 481 -4.09 12.20 -4.20
N VAL A 482 -4.76 11.54 -3.24
CA VAL A 482 -4.48 10.15 -2.90
C VAL A 482 -5.04 9.18 -3.94
N ALA A 483 -6.29 9.38 -4.37
CA ALA A 483 -6.95 8.51 -5.33
C ALA A 483 -6.37 8.62 -6.74
N GLU A 484 -6.06 9.83 -7.22
CA GLU A 484 -5.42 10.06 -8.53
C GLU A 484 -4.13 9.24 -8.64
N VAL A 485 -3.23 9.38 -7.67
CA VAL A 485 -1.95 8.67 -7.72
C VAL A 485 -2.18 7.16 -7.61
N LEU A 486 -2.84 6.66 -6.57
CA LEU A 486 -2.96 5.21 -6.37
C LEU A 486 -3.73 4.51 -7.51
N ILE A 487 -4.83 5.09 -8.00
CA ILE A 487 -5.56 4.53 -9.15
C ILE A 487 -4.71 4.59 -10.42
N GLY A 488 -3.95 5.67 -10.61
CA GLY A 488 -2.99 5.79 -11.71
C GLY A 488 -1.92 4.70 -11.67
N LEU A 489 -1.34 4.42 -10.49
CA LEU A 489 -0.37 3.34 -10.31
C LEU A 489 -0.98 1.96 -10.59
N VAL A 490 -2.25 1.73 -10.18
CA VAL A 490 -2.98 0.51 -10.55
C VAL A 490 -3.15 0.42 -12.06
N ARG A 491 -3.55 1.50 -12.74
CA ARG A 491 -3.73 1.51 -14.20
C ARG A 491 -2.43 1.24 -14.96
N ARG A 492 -1.30 1.69 -14.40
CA ARG A 492 0.04 1.51 -14.98
C ARG A 492 0.61 0.09 -14.80
N SER A 493 0.17 -0.66 -13.78
CA SER A 493 0.66 -2.02 -13.53
C SER A 493 0.43 -2.95 -14.73
N GLU A 494 1.41 -3.83 -15.01
CA GLU A 494 1.37 -4.81 -16.11
C GLU A 494 0.12 -5.71 -16.06
N ASP A 495 -0.32 -6.07 -14.86
CA ASP A 495 -1.47 -6.95 -14.60
C ASP A 495 -2.71 -6.18 -14.13
N SER A 496 -2.80 -4.89 -14.47
CA SER A 496 -3.83 -3.99 -13.95
C SER A 496 -5.26 -4.54 -14.06
N ILE A 497 -5.96 -4.55 -12.93
CA ILE A 497 -7.39 -4.86 -12.88
C ILE A 497 -8.25 -3.81 -13.60
N LEU A 498 -7.74 -2.59 -13.80
CA LEU A 498 -8.48 -1.49 -14.42
C LEU A 498 -8.31 -1.45 -15.94
N THR A 499 -7.20 -1.98 -16.47
CA THR A 499 -7.02 -2.17 -17.92
C THR A 499 -7.53 -3.53 -18.39
N GLN A 500 -7.67 -4.50 -17.48
CA GLN A 500 -8.29 -5.78 -17.76
C GLN A 500 -9.83 -5.65 -17.77
N PRO A 501 -10.50 -5.78 -18.93
CA PRO A 501 -11.93 -5.51 -19.02
C PRO A 501 -12.76 -6.58 -18.34
N GLY A 502 -13.77 -6.13 -17.59
CA GLY A 502 -14.67 -7.02 -16.87
C GLY A 502 -13.95 -7.88 -15.84
N TRP A 503 -12.74 -7.48 -15.41
CA TRP A 503 -12.07 -8.14 -14.29
C TRP A 503 -12.97 -8.00 -13.06
N GLN A 504 -13.07 -9.09 -12.32
CA GLN A 504 -13.79 -9.20 -11.06
C GLN A 504 -12.94 -10.04 -10.12
N PRO A 505 -12.99 -9.79 -8.80
CA PRO A 505 -12.29 -10.64 -7.85
C PRO A 505 -12.80 -12.08 -7.97
N TYR A 506 -11.86 -13.02 -8.05
CA TYR A 506 -12.12 -14.43 -8.27
C TYR A 506 -11.52 -15.33 -7.19
N LEU A 507 -10.76 -14.76 -6.26
CA LEU A 507 -10.36 -15.45 -5.04
C LEU A 507 -11.53 -15.52 -4.07
N PRO A 508 -11.52 -16.50 -3.15
CA PRO A 508 -12.59 -16.65 -2.16
C PRO A 508 -12.71 -15.39 -1.29
N SER A 509 -13.93 -14.88 -1.15
CA SER A 509 -14.25 -13.76 -0.29
C SER A 509 -15.46 -14.05 0.59
N ALA A 510 -15.59 -13.33 1.69
CA ALA A 510 -16.75 -13.42 2.57
C ALA A 510 -18.03 -12.92 1.89
N THR A 511 -17.92 -11.89 1.05
CA THR A 511 -19.04 -11.28 0.33
C THR A 511 -18.85 -11.50 -1.18
N PRO A 512 -19.75 -12.26 -1.86
CA PRO A 512 -19.66 -12.45 -3.29
C PRO A 512 -19.66 -11.11 -4.04
N GLY A 513 -18.70 -10.91 -4.95
CA GLY A 513 -18.57 -9.65 -5.68
C GLY A 513 -17.61 -8.65 -5.11
N THR A 514 -17.12 -8.85 -3.88
CA THR A 514 -16.08 -8.01 -3.30
C THR A 514 -14.87 -8.84 -2.90
N PHE A 515 -13.78 -8.15 -2.58
CA PHE A 515 -12.58 -8.73 -2.00
C PHE A 515 -11.87 -7.64 -1.19
N GLU A 516 -11.84 -7.83 0.12
CA GLU A 516 -11.35 -6.86 1.10
C GLU A 516 -10.04 -7.33 1.74
N LEU A 517 -9.35 -6.46 2.50
CA LEU A 517 -8.14 -6.84 3.25
C LEU A 517 -8.38 -8.07 4.14
N ALA A 518 -9.57 -8.17 4.74
CA ALA A 518 -9.97 -9.33 5.54
C ALA A 518 -9.94 -10.65 4.75
N ASP A 519 -10.22 -10.62 3.45
CA ASP A 519 -10.18 -11.81 2.60
C ASP A 519 -8.74 -12.26 2.29
N ILE A 520 -7.78 -11.33 2.16
CA ILE A 520 -6.35 -11.65 2.12
C ILE A 520 -5.93 -12.35 3.42
N LEU A 521 -6.33 -11.81 4.58
CA LEU A 521 -5.99 -12.38 5.88
C LEU A 521 -6.63 -13.77 6.10
N ARG A 522 -7.83 -14.01 5.56
CA ARG A 522 -8.47 -15.34 5.55
C ARG A 522 -7.76 -16.30 4.62
N LEU A 523 -7.39 -15.86 3.41
CA LEU A 523 -6.61 -16.66 2.47
C LEU A 523 -5.27 -17.08 3.06
N ALA A 524 -4.62 -16.18 3.81
CA ALA A 524 -3.40 -16.43 4.55
C ALA A 524 -3.57 -17.35 5.78
N GLY A 525 -4.81 -17.69 6.16
CA GLY A 525 -5.11 -18.50 7.33
C GLY A 525 -4.81 -17.81 8.67
N VAL A 526 -4.65 -16.48 8.68
CA VAL A 526 -4.33 -15.72 9.91
C VAL A 526 -5.55 -15.04 10.54
N LEU A 527 -6.67 -14.97 9.81
CA LEU A 527 -7.99 -14.52 10.27
C LEU A 527 -9.01 -15.67 10.18
N GLY A 528 -9.77 -15.89 11.25
CA GLY A 528 -10.81 -16.91 11.35
C GLY A 528 -11.96 -16.74 10.35
N GLY A 529 -12.74 -17.80 10.16
CA GLY A 529 -13.88 -17.83 9.24
C GLY A 529 -13.53 -18.08 7.76
N GLY A 530 -12.24 -18.03 7.40
CA GLY A 530 -11.74 -18.50 6.12
C GLY A 530 -11.60 -20.02 6.11
N ARG A 531 -12.58 -20.75 5.56
CA ARG A 531 -12.28 -22.11 5.10
C ARG A 531 -11.35 -21.98 3.89
N ALA A 532 -10.31 -22.82 3.81
CA ALA A 532 -9.64 -23.07 2.53
C ALA A 532 -10.74 -23.30 1.48
N PRO A 533 -10.63 -22.68 0.29
CA PRO A 533 -11.71 -22.77 -0.68
C PRO A 533 -12.10 -24.22 -0.89
N ALA A 534 -13.39 -24.50 -0.75
CA ALA A 534 -13.91 -25.86 -0.91
C ALA A 534 -13.67 -26.43 -2.32
N ASN A 535 -13.28 -25.58 -3.28
CA ASN A 535 -12.93 -25.96 -4.63
C ASN A 535 -11.54 -25.41 -4.99
N PRO A 536 -10.72 -26.15 -5.76
CA PRO A 536 -9.45 -25.63 -6.25
C PRO A 536 -9.66 -24.37 -7.09
N ILE A 537 -8.83 -23.34 -6.88
CA ILE A 537 -8.78 -22.17 -7.78
C ILE A 537 -7.97 -22.45 -9.05
N SER A 538 -7.37 -23.64 -9.17
CA SER A 538 -6.59 -24.04 -10.33
C SER A 538 -7.10 -25.33 -10.97
N TYR A 539 -6.79 -25.52 -12.25
CA TYR A 539 -7.06 -26.74 -12.99
C TYR A 539 -5.93 -27.05 -13.96
N THR A 540 -5.36 -28.25 -13.86
CA THR A 540 -4.39 -28.74 -14.85
C THR A 540 -5.10 -29.48 -15.97
N VAL A 541 -4.96 -28.97 -17.19
CA VAL A 541 -5.57 -29.51 -18.41
C VAL A 541 -5.16 -30.96 -18.63
N ARG A 542 -6.15 -31.80 -18.90
CA ARG A 542 -6.04 -33.23 -19.17
C ARG A 542 -6.36 -33.52 -20.64
N SER A 543 -5.98 -34.72 -21.08
CA SER A 543 -6.27 -35.16 -22.44
C SER A 543 -7.78 -35.20 -22.68
N GLY A 544 -8.23 -34.56 -23.77
CA GLY A 544 -9.64 -34.50 -24.17
C GLY A 544 -10.42 -33.32 -23.58
N ASP A 545 -9.80 -32.46 -22.77
CA ASP A 545 -10.48 -31.30 -22.23
C ASP A 545 -10.82 -30.24 -23.28
N THR A 546 -11.89 -29.50 -23.01
CA THR A 546 -12.26 -28.24 -23.66
C THR A 546 -12.60 -27.23 -22.57
N LEU A 547 -12.49 -25.93 -22.83
CA LEU A 547 -12.85 -24.92 -21.82
C LEU A 547 -14.31 -25.05 -21.35
N SER A 548 -15.24 -25.40 -22.25
CA SER A 548 -16.64 -25.69 -21.91
C SER A 548 -16.81 -26.96 -21.09
N GLY A 549 -16.03 -28.01 -21.38
CA GLY A 549 -16.04 -29.24 -20.59
C GLY A 549 -15.51 -29.01 -19.18
N ILE A 550 -14.41 -28.26 -19.06
CA ILE A 550 -13.84 -27.84 -17.77
C ILE A 550 -14.85 -26.98 -17.01
N ALA A 551 -15.47 -25.98 -17.65
CA ALA A 551 -16.48 -25.14 -17.02
C ALA A 551 -17.69 -25.96 -16.54
N GLN A 552 -18.19 -26.91 -17.34
CA GLN A 552 -19.27 -27.78 -16.92
C GLN A 552 -18.89 -28.64 -15.70
N ALA A 553 -17.68 -29.21 -15.70
CA ALA A 553 -17.22 -30.09 -14.63
C ALA A 553 -16.90 -29.35 -13.32
N GLN A 554 -16.23 -28.20 -13.42
CA GLN A 554 -15.73 -27.46 -12.26
C GLN A 554 -16.71 -26.41 -11.73
N LEU A 555 -17.46 -25.78 -12.63
CA LEU A 555 -18.34 -24.64 -12.33
C LEU A 555 -19.82 -25.00 -12.42
N GLY A 556 -20.17 -26.18 -12.96
CA GLY A 556 -21.54 -26.64 -13.15
C GLY A 556 -22.26 -26.03 -14.34
N ASP A 557 -21.61 -25.17 -15.13
CA ASP A 557 -22.20 -24.49 -16.29
C ASP A 557 -21.17 -24.32 -17.41
N ALA A 558 -21.39 -25.04 -18.52
CA ALA A 558 -20.54 -24.99 -19.70
C ALA A 558 -20.39 -23.58 -20.30
N ASN A 559 -21.39 -22.69 -20.14
CA ASN A 559 -21.35 -21.33 -20.70
C ASN A 559 -20.33 -20.44 -20.01
N ARG A 560 -19.85 -20.82 -18.83
CA ARG A 560 -18.85 -20.08 -18.05
C ARG A 560 -17.42 -20.29 -18.53
N TRP A 561 -17.23 -21.00 -19.64
CA TRP A 561 -15.92 -21.15 -20.28
C TRP A 561 -15.26 -19.80 -20.63
N THR A 562 -16.05 -18.77 -20.94
CA THR A 562 -15.53 -17.42 -21.23
C THR A 562 -14.88 -16.79 -20.01
N GLN A 563 -15.35 -17.09 -18.79
CA GLN A 563 -14.70 -16.64 -17.55
C GLN A 563 -13.33 -17.30 -17.39
N ILE A 564 -13.23 -18.62 -17.64
CA ILE A 564 -11.94 -19.34 -17.63
C ILE A 564 -10.99 -18.73 -18.68
N TYR A 565 -11.49 -18.48 -19.89
CA TYR A 565 -10.70 -17.88 -20.95
C TYR A 565 -10.17 -16.49 -20.56
N VAL A 566 -11.02 -15.60 -20.04
CA VAL A 566 -10.64 -14.22 -19.68
C VAL A 566 -9.59 -14.20 -18.56
N LEU A 567 -9.73 -15.04 -17.53
CA LEU A 567 -8.75 -15.12 -16.43
C LEU A 567 -7.38 -15.61 -16.91
N ASN A 568 -7.37 -16.50 -17.90
CA ASN A 568 -6.16 -17.16 -18.42
C ASN A 568 -5.69 -16.60 -19.78
N ARG A 569 -6.17 -15.42 -20.19
CA ARG A 569 -5.86 -14.82 -21.51
C ARG A 569 -4.37 -14.59 -21.76
N ALA A 570 -3.57 -14.48 -20.70
CA ALA A 570 -2.13 -14.34 -20.78
C ALA A 570 -1.45 -15.61 -21.34
N ILE A 571 -2.05 -16.79 -21.13
CA ILE A 571 -1.52 -18.09 -21.56
C ILE A 571 -2.39 -18.80 -22.61
N ILE A 572 -3.66 -18.39 -22.76
CA ILE A 572 -4.58 -18.92 -23.78
C ILE A 572 -4.73 -17.91 -24.92
N ARG A 573 -4.05 -18.15 -26.04
CA ARG A 573 -4.21 -17.34 -27.25
C ARG A 573 -5.49 -17.65 -28.01
N ASN A 574 -5.87 -18.93 -28.08
CA ASN A 574 -7.09 -19.39 -28.72
C ASN A 574 -7.82 -20.35 -27.77
N PRO A 575 -9.08 -20.08 -27.38
CA PRO A 575 -9.82 -20.91 -26.42
C PRO A 575 -10.11 -22.34 -26.91
N ASN A 576 -9.99 -22.59 -28.22
CA ASN A 576 -10.13 -23.93 -28.80
C ASN A 576 -8.78 -24.68 -28.91
N GLN A 577 -7.68 -24.08 -28.48
CA GLN A 577 -6.34 -24.67 -28.51
C GLN A 577 -5.72 -24.61 -27.12
N ILE A 578 -6.05 -25.61 -26.31
CA ILE A 578 -5.47 -25.84 -24.98
C ILE A 578 -4.59 -27.10 -25.01
N SER A 579 -3.54 -27.10 -24.20
CA SER A 579 -2.54 -28.17 -24.17
C SER A 579 -2.56 -28.89 -22.82
N VAL A 580 -2.43 -30.22 -22.86
CA VAL A 580 -2.29 -31.04 -21.64
C VAL A 580 -1.14 -30.52 -20.78
N GLY A 581 -1.38 -30.40 -19.47
CA GLY A 581 -0.43 -29.87 -18.51
C GLY A 581 -0.50 -28.34 -18.31
N GLN A 582 -1.22 -27.59 -19.14
CA GLN A 582 -1.47 -26.18 -18.85
C GLN A 582 -2.27 -26.03 -17.55
N VAL A 583 -1.87 -25.07 -16.71
CA VAL A 583 -2.58 -24.73 -15.48
C VAL A 583 -3.46 -23.52 -15.73
N PHE A 584 -4.75 -23.62 -15.39
CA PHE A 584 -5.72 -22.53 -15.51
C PHE A 584 -6.22 -22.09 -14.15
N ILE A 585 -6.33 -20.78 -13.95
CA ILE A 585 -7.10 -20.18 -12.87
C ILE A 585 -8.59 -20.37 -13.16
N LEU A 586 -9.33 -20.85 -12.17
CA LEU A 586 -10.77 -21.02 -12.23
C LEU A 586 -11.47 -19.85 -11.53
N PRO A 587 -12.61 -19.36 -12.05
CA PRO A 587 -13.45 -18.42 -11.33
C PRO A 587 -14.13 -19.10 -10.12
N VAL A 588 -14.63 -18.30 -9.18
CA VAL A 588 -15.45 -18.80 -8.07
C VAL A 588 -16.64 -19.63 -8.58
N LYS A 589 -16.97 -20.71 -7.87
CA LYS A 589 -18.04 -21.63 -8.28
C LYS A 589 -19.41 -20.95 -8.30
N THR A 590 -19.71 -20.08 -7.34
CA THR A 590 -20.91 -19.23 -7.41
C THR A 590 -20.61 -18.06 -8.34
N PRO A 591 -21.33 -17.90 -9.47
CA PRO A 591 -21.10 -16.80 -10.40
C PRO A 591 -21.22 -15.45 -9.69
N VAL A 592 -20.26 -14.58 -9.99
CA VAL A 592 -20.24 -13.18 -9.60
C VAL A 592 -20.26 -12.35 -10.87
N GLY A 593 -21.17 -11.38 -10.94
CA GLY A 593 -21.33 -10.54 -12.13
C GLY A 593 -21.89 -11.28 -13.34
N THR A 594 -21.81 -10.61 -14.50
CA THR A 594 -22.26 -11.14 -15.78
C THR A 594 -21.18 -12.03 -16.41
N ILE A 595 -21.61 -13.07 -17.12
CA ILE A 595 -20.69 -13.90 -17.92
C ILE A 595 -20.13 -13.04 -19.05
N PRO A 596 -18.79 -12.92 -19.22
CA PRO A 596 -18.20 -12.18 -20.31
C PRO A 596 -18.72 -12.66 -21.65
N LYS A 597 -19.25 -11.73 -22.45
CA LYS A 597 -19.64 -11.98 -23.82
C LYS A 597 -18.41 -11.95 -24.71
N VAL A 598 -18.37 -12.85 -25.69
CA VAL A 598 -17.26 -12.92 -26.63
C VAL A 598 -17.75 -12.98 -28.07
N HIS A 599 -16.90 -12.57 -29.00
CA HIS A 599 -17.11 -12.69 -30.44
C HIS A 599 -15.93 -13.41 -31.09
N THR A 600 -16.21 -14.48 -31.82
CA THR A 600 -15.19 -15.16 -32.64
C THR A 600 -15.11 -14.46 -33.99
N VAL A 601 -13.94 -13.87 -34.28
CA VAL A 601 -13.63 -13.18 -35.53
C VAL A 601 -13.86 -14.10 -36.73
N ARG A 602 -14.64 -13.63 -37.69
CA ARG A 602 -14.90 -14.27 -38.97
C ARG A 602 -14.06 -13.62 -40.07
N ALA A 603 -13.91 -14.30 -41.19
CA ALA A 603 -13.22 -13.74 -42.35
C ALA A 603 -13.95 -12.46 -42.81
N GLY A 604 -13.21 -11.35 -42.91
CA GLY A 604 -13.75 -10.04 -43.31
C GLY A 604 -14.30 -9.18 -42.17
N ASP A 605 -14.32 -9.66 -40.92
CA ASP A 605 -14.73 -8.84 -39.78
C ASP A 605 -13.80 -7.62 -39.61
N THR A 606 -14.39 -6.48 -39.26
CA THR A 606 -13.69 -5.32 -38.71
C THR A 606 -14.21 -5.01 -37.31
N LEU A 607 -13.42 -4.34 -36.46
CA LEU A 607 -13.91 -3.93 -35.14
C LEU A 607 -15.12 -2.99 -35.24
N PHE A 608 -15.18 -2.17 -36.30
CA PHE A 608 -16.32 -1.29 -36.59
C PHE A 608 -17.61 -2.06 -36.82
N ASP A 609 -17.57 -3.10 -37.66
CA ASP A 609 -18.74 -3.93 -37.98
C ASP A 609 -19.15 -4.79 -36.78
N ILE A 610 -18.18 -5.30 -36.01
CA ILE A 610 -18.46 -6.03 -34.77
C ILE A 610 -19.14 -5.10 -33.76
N ALA A 611 -18.65 -3.86 -33.58
CA ALA A 611 -19.27 -2.90 -32.67
C ALA A 611 -20.69 -2.53 -33.10
N ALA A 612 -20.92 -2.32 -34.40
CA ALA A 612 -22.27 -2.11 -34.93
C ALA A 612 -23.21 -3.28 -34.58
N ALA A 613 -22.75 -4.51 -34.82
CA ALA A 613 -23.57 -5.71 -34.64
C ALA A 613 -23.76 -6.12 -33.16
N LYS A 614 -22.77 -5.88 -32.30
CA LYS A 614 -22.73 -6.39 -30.92
C LYS A 614 -23.05 -5.33 -29.87
N LEU A 615 -22.68 -4.08 -30.12
CA LEU A 615 -22.86 -2.95 -29.20
C LEU A 615 -23.94 -1.98 -29.68
N GLY A 616 -24.48 -2.18 -30.88
CA GLY A 616 -25.48 -1.30 -31.49
C GLY A 616 -24.93 0.05 -31.96
N ASN A 617 -23.62 0.26 -31.88
CA ASN A 617 -22.97 1.50 -32.26
C ASN A 617 -21.56 1.21 -32.80
N SER A 618 -21.33 1.48 -34.07
CA SER A 618 -20.05 1.24 -34.74
C SER A 618 -18.92 2.10 -34.18
N ASN A 619 -19.22 3.27 -33.62
CA ASN A 619 -18.22 4.15 -32.99
C ASN A 619 -17.69 3.63 -31.66
N ARG A 620 -18.28 2.55 -31.11
CA ARG A 620 -17.77 1.84 -29.92
C ARG A 620 -16.72 0.77 -30.26
N TRP A 621 -16.21 0.74 -31.49
CA TRP A 621 -15.09 -0.13 -31.84
C TRP A 621 -13.83 0.07 -30.98
N PRO A 622 -13.49 1.29 -30.50
CA PRO A 622 -12.35 1.47 -29.60
C PRO A 622 -12.53 0.73 -28.27
N ASP A 623 -13.76 0.63 -27.76
CA ASP A 623 -14.06 -0.13 -26.53
C ASP A 623 -13.72 -1.61 -26.70
N ILE A 624 -14.05 -2.19 -27.87
CA ILE A 624 -13.69 -3.58 -28.20
C ILE A 624 -12.17 -3.71 -28.31
N TRP A 625 -11.52 -2.76 -28.98
CA TRP A 625 -10.07 -2.81 -29.13
C TRP A 625 -9.35 -2.72 -27.79
N MET A 626 -9.69 -1.73 -26.97
CA MET A 626 -9.14 -1.53 -25.64
C MET A 626 -9.36 -2.78 -24.78
N ALA A 627 -10.51 -3.43 -24.94
CA ALA A 627 -10.77 -4.67 -24.22
C ALA A 627 -9.85 -5.85 -24.59
N ASN A 628 -9.29 -5.80 -25.79
CA ASN A 628 -8.52 -6.87 -26.39
C ASN A 628 -7.11 -6.43 -26.78
N VAL A 629 -6.60 -5.31 -26.26
CA VAL A 629 -5.34 -4.71 -26.73
C VAL A 629 -4.13 -5.65 -26.61
N THR A 630 -4.10 -6.51 -25.58
CA THR A 630 -3.04 -7.52 -25.41
C THR A 630 -3.12 -8.67 -26.44
N LEU A 631 -4.29 -8.88 -27.05
CA LEU A 631 -4.51 -9.88 -28.11
C LEU A 631 -4.48 -9.25 -29.51
N ILE A 632 -4.83 -7.97 -29.62
CA ILE A 632 -4.89 -7.19 -30.85
C ILE A 632 -4.09 -5.89 -30.66
N PRO A 633 -2.75 -5.92 -30.78
CA PRO A 633 -1.96 -4.70 -30.69
C PRO A 633 -2.27 -3.69 -31.80
N ASN A 634 -2.73 -4.18 -32.97
CA ASN A 634 -3.14 -3.34 -34.09
C ASN A 634 -4.65 -3.57 -34.38
N PRO A 635 -5.53 -2.56 -34.17
CA PRO A 635 -6.98 -2.71 -34.30
C PRO A 635 -7.44 -3.08 -35.72
N ASN A 636 -6.61 -2.85 -36.73
CA ASN A 636 -6.91 -3.19 -38.12
C ASN A 636 -6.49 -4.62 -38.51
N ARG A 637 -5.90 -5.38 -37.58
CA ARG A 637 -5.38 -6.73 -37.86
C ARG A 637 -6.08 -7.77 -36.98
N LEU A 638 -7.26 -8.19 -37.42
CA LEU A 638 -7.98 -9.30 -36.81
C LEU A 638 -7.63 -10.63 -37.48
N VAL A 639 -7.49 -11.69 -36.67
CA VAL A 639 -7.22 -13.04 -37.18
C VAL A 639 -8.50 -13.88 -37.11
N THR A 640 -8.90 -14.52 -38.21
CA THR A 640 -10.07 -15.41 -38.22
C THR A 640 -9.93 -16.52 -37.16
N GLY A 641 -10.98 -16.74 -36.38
CA GLY A 641 -11.00 -17.67 -35.25
C GLY A 641 -10.51 -17.07 -33.93
N GLN A 642 -9.93 -15.86 -33.94
CA GLN A 642 -9.58 -15.13 -32.73
C GLN A 642 -10.86 -14.80 -31.93
N VAL A 643 -10.80 -14.92 -30.60
CA VAL A 643 -11.95 -14.66 -29.73
C VAL A 643 -11.74 -13.33 -29.01
N LEU A 644 -12.69 -12.42 -29.18
CA LEU A 644 -12.64 -11.07 -28.63
C LEU A 644 -13.61 -10.96 -27.47
N VAL A 645 -13.17 -10.39 -26.35
CA VAL A 645 -14.05 -10.00 -25.24
C VAL A 645 -14.84 -8.76 -25.68
N LEU A 646 -16.16 -8.79 -25.51
CA LEU A 646 -17.02 -7.65 -25.79
C LEU A 646 -17.20 -6.81 -24.52
N PRO A 647 -17.07 -5.48 -24.61
CA PRO A 647 -17.38 -4.59 -23.49
C PRO A 647 -18.88 -4.66 -23.16
N PHE A 648 -19.20 -4.35 -21.91
CA PHE A 648 -20.59 -4.34 -21.43
C PHE A 648 -21.39 -3.13 -21.93
#